data_AF-A0A556TZU6-F1
#
_entry.id   AF-A0A556TZU6-F1
#
_cell.length_a   1.000
_cell.length_b   1.000
_cell.length_c   1.000
_cell.angle_alpha   90.00
_cell.angle_beta   90.00
_cell.angle_gamma   90.00
#
_symmetry.space_group_name_H-M   'P 1'
#
loop_
_entity.id
_entity.type
_entity.pdbx_description
1 polymer ?
#
loop_
_entity_poly.entity_id
_entity_poly.type
_entity_poly.pdbx_seq_one_letter_code
_entity_poly.pdbx_strand_id
1 'polypeptide(L)'
;MKLAQISVQNCATIKLLLLVLMFPTNAFPTAGDTKDPDMPPTETRSAFAALDEVRLIANGLLQLGKNLKDFVQKTKGQISDIFQKLNIFDKSFNQLSVLTGEIKEEEDKLKKTTVVLQANNEDIKSLSLKINSKVEDIMREKIQLWNQVGGLEEKLSGLSHGFLSADQLAEISALKEVILAQERSISDLLQAVKEQSEHLADQKNKIKHLEKKVVKFFTSALPNTSDCVNTTLLSIYFQLNSASFQETSSKFSLDGEIYSVPGYLSNFSNDGSFSSDFPRDCGEVFSGGEKSSGLYPVKPNGSEAFVVYCEFTADGAFTVIQRRQDGSVDFNHPWQSYEDGFGNLRSEFWLGLRKIFSITQPGGAHLHIQIENWKQEKYVMKFHYMLDGPDSNYTIHLKPEDLILDTDVPTTLQFSTQDHDDGNRPKAPHCARDYTAMEDRPLQVLHLETAPYPDQKPDPDGLRKNVRVFQCKRNYLRNFIQSIFSSIDLRDRQGCTMVVGGDGRYFNTTAIQVIVQMAAANGVGRLVIGQHGIISTPAVSCIIRKFKAIGGFILTASHNPGGPDGEFGIKFNIANGGPAPTAVTDKIFQISRSIEEYAICPELTVDLITLGKQTFDLENKFKPFTVEIVEPVESYANMLRNIFDFAALKELLSGQNHIRIRLDAMHGVVGPYVKKILCEELGSPANSAINCVPQEDFGGQLPDPNLSNAAELLEAMKSGQFDFGAAFDGDGDRNMILGKNGFFVNPSDSVAVIAANIFCIPYFQHMGVRGFARTMSSSAALDHVAKATKIQLYETPTGWKFFGKLMDAGRLSLCGEENFGTGADHIREKDGLWAVLAWLSILAFRKQSVEEVMIDHWKTYGRNYYTRYDYEDVEIDIAVDLMLDLEVIITDKAFAGQKFTVGEKTYEVEKADNFEYTDPVDGSVKRNQVKVADLLNIALNLSQLRERTGRTSPTVIT
;
A
#
# COMPACT_ATOMS: atom_id res chain seq x y z
N MET A 1 -4.29 51.38 -14.05
CA MET A 1 -3.83 52.59 -14.77
C MET A 1 -2.35 52.97 -14.51
N LYS A 2 -1.45 51.99 -14.35
CA LYS A 2 0.02 52.22 -14.28
C LYS A 2 0.85 51.16 -15.03
N LEU A 3 0.25 50.52 -16.03
CA LEU A 3 0.92 49.55 -16.93
C LEU A 3 0.69 49.84 -18.42
N ALA A 4 -0.01 50.93 -18.75
CA ALA A 4 -0.23 51.39 -20.14
C ALA A 4 0.84 52.38 -20.64
N GLN A 5 1.94 52.58 -19.89
CA GLN A 5 3.02 53.53 -20.24
C GLN A 5 4.37 52.88 -20.57
N ILE A 6 4.47 51.54 -20.57
CA ILE A 6 5.72 50.83 -20.91
C ILE A 6 5.70 50.28 -22.37
N SER A 7 4.62 50.53 -23.12
CA SER A 7 4.49 50.11 -24.53
C SER A 7 5.03 51.13 -25.55
N VAL A 8 5.51 52.30 -25.12
CA VAL A 8 5.94 53.39 -26.04
C VAL A 8 7.46 53.60 -26.05
N GLN A 9 8.23 52.88 -25.22
CA GLN A 9 9.67 53.17 -25.05
C GLN A 9 10.63 52.13 -25.66
N ASN A 10 10.13 50.99 -26.17
CA ASN A 10 10.98 49.96 -26.77
C ASN A 10 10.95 49.91 -28.31
N CYS A 11 10.31 50.87 -28.98
CA CYS A 11 10.34 50.99 -30.45
C CYS A 11 11.51 51.86 -30.96
N ALA A 12 12.36 52.38 -30.07
CA ALA A 12 13.45 53.31 -30.41
C ALA A 12 14.87 52.70 -30.35
N THR A 13 15.04 51.45 -29.92
CA THR A 13 16.39 50.88 -29.66
C THR A 13 16.81 49.79 -30.65
N ILE A 14 15.99 49.46 -31.67
CA ILE A 14 16.35 48.58 -32.79
C ILE A 14 16.49 49.41 -34.09
N LYS A 15 17.19 50.53 -33.98
CA LYS A 15 17.69 51.33 -35.12
C LYS A 15 19.18 51.66 -35.01
N LEU A 16 19.91 50.93 -34.16
CA LEU A 16 21.32 51.20 -33.85
C LEU A 16 22.22 49.96 -33.95
N LEU A 17 22.01 49.11 -34.96
CA LEU A 17 22.95 48.01 -35.27
C LEU A 17 23.05 47.69 -36.77
N LEU A 18 22.98 48.74 -37.61
CA LEU A 18 23.26 48.69 -39.05
C LEU A 18 24.04 49.94 -39.49
N LEU A 19 25.15 50.25 -38.79
CA LEU A 19 26.03 51.35 -39.19
C LEU A 19 27.43 51.28 -38.56
N VAL A 20 28.24 50.28 -38.93
CA VAL A 20 29.72 50.40 -39.03
C VAL A 20 30.21 49.38 -40.06
N LEU A 21 30.37 49.79 -41.32
CA LEU A 21 31.36 49.29 -42.30
C LEU A 21 31.21 50.11 -43.58
N MET A 22 31.53 51.41 -43.53
CA MET A 22 31.93 52.20 -44.71
C MET A 22 32.72 53.43 -44.21
N PHE A 23 34.00 53.47 -44.54
CA PHE A 23 34.86 54.65 -44.53
C PHE A 23 35.69 54.59 -45.84
N PRO A 24 36.17 55.72 -46.36
CA PRO A 24 35.50 56.39 -47.48
C PRO A 24 36.40 56.44 -48.73
N THR A 25 35.78 56.64 -49.90
CA THR A 25 36.47 57.22 -51.06
C THR A 25 35.58 58.26 -51.69
N ASN A 26 35.85 59.53 -51.39
CA ASN A 26 35.36 60.65 -52.20
C ASN A 26 36.33 60.86 -53.36
N ALA A 27 35.79 61.03 -54.56
CA ALA A 27 36.46 61.75 -55.62
C ALA A 27 35.48 62.71 -56.32
N PHE A 28 36.04 63.86 -56.65
CA PHE A 28 35.48 65.15 -57.09
C PHE A 28 34.75 65.11 -58.47
N PRO A 29 34.11 66.23 -58.88
CA PRO A 29 33.18 66.31 -60.01
C PRO A 29 33.87 66.51 -61.37
N THR A 30 33.03 66.44 -62.41
CA THR A 30 33.30 66.73 -63.83
C THR A 30 34.09 68.02 -64.11
N ALA A 31 35.13 67.95 -64.96
CA ALA A 31 35.38 68.89 -66.08
C ALA A 31 36.60 68.50 -66.94
N GLY A 32 36.42 68.53 -68.27
CA GLY A 32 37.29 69.23 -69.22
C GLY A 32 38.72 68.72 -69.53
N ASP A 33 38.84 68.05 -70.68
CA ASP A 33 39.78 68.32 -71.79
C ASP A 33 41.30 68.57 -71.60
N THR A 34 42.05 67.83 -72.43
CA THR A 34 43.31 68.15 -73.16
C THR A 34 44.72 67.92 -72.57
N LYS A 35 45.42 66.99 -73.25
CA LYS A 35 46.82 66.99 -73.79
C LYS A 35 48.07 66.84 -72.88
N ASP A 36 48.79 65.73 -73.17
CA ASP A 36 50.22 65.29 -73.04
C ASP A 36 51.35 66.35 -72.98
N PRO A 37 52.63 66.06 -72.56
CA PRO A 37 53.45 64.84 -72.90
C PRO A 37 54.58 64.32 -71.93
N ASP A 38 55.20 63.17 -72.32
CA ASP A 38 56.57 62.59 -72.09
C ASP A 38 57.02 62.09 -70.67
N MET A 39 57.62 60.91 -70.40
CA MET A 39 58.32 59.82 -71.16
C MET A 39 58.45 58.50 -70.26
N PRO A 40 59.08 57.35 -70.67
CA PRO A 40 58.66 55.92 -70.50
C PRO A 40 59.35 55.17 -69.31
N PRO A 41 59.47 53.80 -69.19
CA PRO A 41 58.75 52.59 -69.70
C PRO A 41 58.23 51.66 -68.53
N THR A 42 57.37 50.65 -68.73
CA THR A 42 57.70 49.19 -68.77
C THR A 42 56.45 48.31 -69.04
N GLU A 43 56.71 47.10 -69.52
CA GLU A 43 55.91 46.25 -70.42
C GLU A 43 54.57 45.65 -69.93
N THR A 44 53.67 45.51 -70.90
CA THR A 44 52.37 44.82 -70.88
C THR A 44 52.49 43.35 -71.31
N ARG A 45 51.83 42.43 -70.59
CA ARG A 45 51.43 41.10 -71.11
C ARG A 45 50.00 40.82 -70.68
N SER A 46 49.11 40.56 -71.65
CA SER A 46 47.66 40.45 -71.44
C SER A 46 47.28 39.20 -70.64
N ALA A 47 46.33 39.38 -69.72
CA ALA A 47 45.82 38.38 -68.81
C ALA A 47 44.47 37.84 -69.30
N PHE A 48 44.39 36.53 -69.55
CA PHE A 48 43.14 35.77 -69.49
C PHE A 48 43.36 34.61 -68.51
N ALA A 49 42.50 34.50 -67.51
CA ALA A 49 42.54 33.43 -66.52
C ALA A 49 42.16 32.08 -67.16
N ALA A 50 42.84 31.01 -66.74
CA ALA A 50 42.62 29.67 -67.28
C ALA A 50 41.24 29.11 -66.89
N LEU A 51 40.61 28.36 -67.80
CA LEU A 51 39.24 27.83 -67.68
C LEU A 51 39.00 27.00 -66.40
N ASP A 52 40.04 26.39 -65.85
CA ASP A 52 39.97 25.59 -64.62
C ASP A 52 39.79 26.44 -63.36
N GLU A 53 40.35 27.66 -63.32
CA GLU A 53 40.13 28.60 -62.22
C GLU A 53 38.69 29.14 -62.22
N VAL A 54 38.14 29.38 -63.41
CA VAL A 54 36.73 29.81 -63.57
C VAL A 54 35.77 28.69 -63.14
N ARG A 55 36.09 27.42 -63.43
CA ARG A 55 35.30 26.27 -62.96
C ARG A 55 35.38 26.07 -61.45
N LEU A 56 36.55 26.29 -60.85
CA LEU A 56 36.71 26.19 -59.39
C LEU A 56 35.86 27.26 -58.68
N ILE A 57 35.86 28.49 -59.20
CA ILE A 57 35.05 29.61 -58.69
C ILE A 57 33.56 29.35 -58.89
N ALA A 58 33.16 28.84 -60.06
CA ALA A 58 31.75 28.52 -60.35
C ALA A 58 31.21 27.42 -59.41
N ASN A 59 32.00 26.37 -59.16
CA ASN A 59 31.64 25.32 -58.21
C ASN A 59 31.60 25.83 -56.76
N GLY A 60 32.56 26.68 -56.37
CA GLY A 60 32.56 27.33 -55.06
C GLY A 60 31.34 28.22 -54.83
N LEU A 61 30.93 29.00 -55.83
CA LEU A 61 29.73 29.84 -55.79
C LEU A 61 28.44 29.01 -55.74
N LEU A 62 28.37 27.90 -56.48
CA LEU A 62 27.25 26.96 -56.42
C LEU A 62 27.11 26.32 -55.04
N GLN A 63 28.24 25.92 -54.43
CA GLN A 63 28.25 25.33 -53.09
C GLN A 63 27.89 26.35 -52.02
N LEU A 64 28.32 27.61 -52.17
CA LEU A 64 27.89 28.71 -51.31
C LEU A 64 26.39 28.95 -51.44
N GLY A 65 25.84 29.00 -52.66
CA GLY A 65 24.40 29.16 -52.89
C GLY A 65 23.56 28.03 -52.29
N LYS A 66 24.07 26.79 -52.33
CA LYS A 66 23.41 25.62 -51.73
C LYS A 66 23.43 25.70 -50.20
N ASN A 67 24.58 26.02 -49.60
CA ASN A 67 24.69 26.21 -48.16
C ASN A 67 23.84 27.38 -47.66
N LEU A 68 23.74 28.47 -48.43
CA LEU A 68 22.89 29.62 -48.10
C LEU A 68 21.41 29.24 -48.14
N LYS A 69 20.99 28.46 -49.14
CA LYS A 69 19.62 27.95 -49.24
C LYS A 69 19.26 27.04 -48.06
N ASP A 70 20.17 26.16 -47.67
CA ASP A 70 19.97 25.25 -46.53
C ASP A 70 19.93 26.04 -45.21
N PHE A 71 20.77 27.07 -45.06
CA PHE A 71 20.74 27.97 -43.90
C PHE A 71 19.41 28.75 -43.81
N VAL A 72 18.90 29.26 -44.94
CA VAL A 72 17.61 29.96 -44.99
C VAL A 72 16.45 29.03 -44.69
N GLN A 73 16.45 27.79 -45.20
CA GLN A 73 15.42 26.80 -44.87
C GLN A 73 15.46 26.39 -43.40
N LYS A 74 16.65 26.21 -42.83
CA LYS A 74 16.81 25.88 -41.41
C LYS A 74 16.36 27.03 -40.51
N THR A 75 16.71 28.26 -40.87
CA THR A 75 16.26 29.48 -40.17
C THR A 75 14.74 29.66 -40.27
N LYS A 76 14.13 29.38 -41.43
CA LYS A 76 12.67 29.40 -41.60
C LYS A 76 11.97 28.36 -40.72
N GLY A 77 12.54 27.16 -40.60
CA GLY A 77 12.05 26.12 -39.70
C GLY A 77 12.12 26.54 -38.24
N GLN A 78 13.24 27.13 -37.81
CA GLN A 78 13.42 27.65 -36.44
C GLN A 78 12.43 28.78 -36.12
N ILE A 79 12.21 29.70 -37.05
CA ILE A 79 11.22 30.79 -36.87
C ILE A 79 9.81 30.22 -36.76
N SER A 80 9.46 29.22 -37.58
CA SER A 80 8.16 28.55 -37.49
C SER A 80 7.96 27.86 -36.13
N ASP A 81 8.99 27.22 -35.59
CA ASP A 81 8.95 26.56 -34.28
C ASP A 81 8.80 27.57 -33.14
N ILE A 82 9.43 28.75 -33.27
CA ILE A 82 9.27 29.87 -32.32
C ILE A 82 7.83 30.41 -32.36
N PHE A 83 7.25 30.61 -33.53
CA PHE A 83 5.85 31.06 -33.65
C PHE A 83 4.86 30.03 -33.10
N GLN A 84 5.13 28.74 -33.28
CA GLN A 84 4.31 27.68 -32.69
C GLN A 84 4.39 27.69 -31.16
N LYS A 85 5.59 27.87 -30.59
CA LYS A 85 5.78 28.02 -29.14
C LYS A 85 5.11 29.28 -28.58
N LEU A 86 5.16 30.40 -29.31
CA LEU A 86 4.46 31.63 -28.95
C LEU A 86 2.94 31.46 -28.94
N ASN A 87 2.38 30.76 -29.93
CA ASN A 87 0.95 30.45 -29.96
C ASN A 87 0.52 29.50 -28.81
N ILE A 88 1.36 28.53 -28.46
CA ILE A 88 1.11 27.66 -27.29
C ILE A 88 1.17 28.47 -26.00
N PHE A 89 2.13 29.38 -25.89
CA PHE A 89 2.26 30.28 -24.74
C PHE A 89 1.05 31.21 -24.60
N ASP A 90 0.57 31.79 -25.71
CA ASP A 90 -0.61 32.67 -25.71
C ASP A 90 -1.90 31.92 -25.32
N LYS A 91 -2.08 30.67 -25.80
CA LYS A 91 -3.17 29.80 -25.34
C LYS A 91 -3.06 29.49 -23.85
N SER A 92 -1.85 29.17 -23.38
CA SER A 92 -1.61 28.87 -21.96
C SER A 92 -1.86 30.09 -21.08
N PHE A 93 -1.52 31.29 -21.55
CA PHE A 93 -1.74 32.55 -20.84
C PHE A 93 -3.23 32.89 -20.73
N ASN A 94 -4.00 32.67 -21.80
CA ASN A 94 -5.44 32.85 -21.77
C ASN A 94 -6.13 31.85 -20.82
N GLN A 95 -5.68 30.59 -20.79
CA GLN A 95 -6.16 29.60 -19.83
C GLN A 95 -5.82 29.97 -18.39
N LEU A 96 -4.60 30.46 -18.13
CA LEU A 96 -4.18 30.99 -16.82
C LEU A 96 -5.04 32.17 -16.37
N SER A 97 -5.45 33.05 -17.30
CA SER A 97 -6.33 34.17 -16.99
C SER A 97 -7.74 33.73 -16.61
N VAL A 98 -8.27 32.68 -17.25
CA VAL A 98 -9.58 32.09 -16.91
C VAL A 98 -9.50 31.40 -15.55
N LEU A 99 -8.46 30.58 -15.32
CA LEU A 99 -8.22 29.95 -14.01
C LEU A 99 -8.07 30.98 -12.89
N THR A 100 -7.41 32.11 -13.15
CA THR A 100 -7.27 33.19 -12.16
C THR A 100 -8.63 33.83 -11.81
N GLY A 101 -9.56 33.88 -12.77
CA GLY A 101 -10.94 34.32 -12.54
C GLY A 101 -11.72 33.34 -11.67
N GLU A 102 -11.63 32.04 -11.97
CA GLU A 102 -12.28 30.97 -11.22
C GLU A 102 -11.73 30.85 -9.79
N ILE A 103 -10.41 30.95 -9.62
CA ILE A 103 -9.75 30.98 -8.30
C ILE A 103 -10.26 32.15 -7.46
N LYS A 104 -10.53 33.31 -8.08
CA LYS A 104 -11.04 34.48 -7.36
C LYS A 104 -12.49 34.30 -6.91
N GLU A 105 -13.30 33.59 -7.69
CA GLU A 105 -14.68 33.25 -7.33
C GLU A 105 -14.74 32.17 -6.23
N GLU A 106 -13.83 31.20 -6.29
CA GLU A 106 -13.61 30.20 -5.23
C GLU A 106 -13.10 30.85 -3.94
N GLU A 107 -12.17 31.82 -4.03
CA GLU A 107 -11.66 32.57 -2.87
C GLU A 107 -12.79 33.32 -2.15
N ASP A 108 -13.74 33.90 -2.88
CA ASP A 108 -14.89 34.60 -2.31
C ASP A 108 -15.92 33.63 -1.68
N LYS A 109 -16.10 32.43 -2.24
CA LYS A 109 -16.89 31.35 -1.59
C LYS A 109 -16.19 30.81 -0.34
N LEU A 110 -14.87 30.68 -0.38
CA LEU A 110 -14.06 30.24 0.75
C LEU A 110 -14.11 31.26 1.89
N LYS A 111 -14.00 32.56 1.60
CA LYS A 111 -14.17 33.65 2.59
C LYS A 111 -15.54 33.59 3.27
N LYS A 112 -16.63 33.34 2.52
CA LYS A 112 -17.97 33.18 3.11
C LYS A 112 -18.04 31.97 4.04
N THR A 113 -17.43 30.86 3.65
CA THR A 113 -17.39 29.62 4.46
C THR A 113 -16.53 29.79 5.71
N THR A 114 -15.40 30.49 5.61
CA THR A 114 -14.52 30.83 6.73
C THR A 114 -15.23 31.69 7.78
N VAL A 115 -16.08 32.64 7.37
CA VAL A 115 -16.89 33.44 8.31
C VAL A 115 -17.89 32.56 9.07
N VAL A 116 -18.53 31.59 8.41
CA VAL A 116 -19.43 30.64 9.06
C VAL A 116 -18.67 29.71 10.02
N LEU A 117 -17.48 29.24 9.62
CA LEU A 117 -16.63 28.42 10.46
C LEU A 117 -16.08 29.19 11.67
N GLN A 118 -15.74 30.47 11.52
CA GLN A 118 -15.33 31.33 12.64
C GLN A 118 -16.47 31.52 13.63
N ALA A 119 -17.71 31.72 13.16
CA ALA A 119 -18.88 31.81 14.05
C ALA A 119 -19.09 30.50 14.83
N ASN A 120 -19.02 29.35 14.15
CA ASN A 120 -19.12 28.05 14.81
C ASN A 120 -17.97 27.80 15.81
N ASN A 121 -16.77 28.30 15.52
CA ASN A 121 -15.62 28.14 16.40
C ASN A 121 -15.74 29.01 17.67
N GLU A 122 -16.29 30.22 17.55
CA GLU A 122 -16.62 31.07 18.71
C GLU A 122 -17.72 30.45 19.58
N ASP A 123 -18.73 29.82 18.98
CA ASP A 123 -19.77 29.09 19.71
C ASP A 123 -19.20 27.87 20.45
N ILE A 124 -18.30 27.11 19.82
CA ILE A 124 -17.60 25.99 20.46
C ILE A 124 -16.70 26.48 21.60
N LYS A 125 -16.00 27.60 21.41
CA LYS A 125 -15.16 28.21 22.45
C LYS A 125 -15.99 28.69 23.64
N SER A 126 -17.17 29.27 23.39
CA SER A 126 -18.15 29.62 24.42
C SER A 126 -18.65 28.40 25.19
N LEU A 127 -18.97 27.30 24.49
CA LEU A 127 -19.35 26.04 25.12
C LEU A 127 -18.21 25.45 25.97
N SER A 128 -16.98 25.48 25.46
CA SER A 128 -15.79 24.98 26.13
C SER A 128 -15.50 25.75 27.42
N LEU A 129 -15.59 27.09 27.39
CA LEU A 129 -15.48 27.92 28.59
C LEU A 129 -16.56 27.59 29.62
N LYS A 130 -17.79 27.30 29.17
CA LYS A 130 -18.90 26.92 30.04
C LYS A 130 -18.70 25.54 30.68
N ILE A 131 -18.10 24.60 29.95
CA ILE A 131 -17.72 23.28 30.47
C ILE A 131 -16.59 23.42 31.48
N ASN A 132 -15.54 24.18 31.17
CA ASN A 132 -14.41 24.38 32.08
C ASN A 132 -14.85 25.08 33.38
N SER A 133 -15.73 26.08 33.31
CA SER A 133 -16.33 26.67 34.51
C SER A 133 -17.05 25.62 35.37
N LYS A 134 -17.81 24.71 34.74
CA LYS A 134 -18.52 23.65 35.45
C LYS A 134 -17.57 22.62 36.06
N VAL A 135 -16.47 22.31 35.39
CA VAL A 135 -15.43 21.40 35.90
C VAL A 135 -14.73 22.02 37.10
N GLU A 136 -14.41 23.32 37.06
CA GLU A 136 -13.84 24.05 38.18
C GLU A 136 -14.81 24.14 39.38
N ASP A 137 -16.11 24.30 39.12
CA ASP A 137 -17.13 24.25 40.17
C ASP A 137 -17.18 22.86 40.85
N ILE A 138 -17.15 21.79 40.05
CA ILE A 138 -17.09 20.40 40.55
C ILE A 138 -15.80 20.14 41.33
N MET A 139 -14.66 20.66 40.87
CA MET A 139 -13.38 20.53 41.59
C MET A 139 -13.42 21.26 42.93
N ARG A 140 -14.02 22.46 42.99
CA ARG A 140 -14.22 23.20 44.24
C ARG A 140 -15.15 22.46 45.20
N GLU A 141 -16.25 21.91 44.72
CA GLU A 141 -17.13 21.06 45.54
C GLU A 141 -16.41 19.82 46.06
N LYS A 142 -15.59 19.17 45.23
CA LYS A 142 -14.77 18.03 45.64
C LYS A 142 -13.78 18.40 46.74
N ILE A 143 -13.12 19.55 46.65
CA ILE A 143 -12.18 20.04 47.67
C ILE A 143 -12.93 20.36 48.97
N GLN A 144 -14.12 20.95 48.86
CA GLN A 144 -14.95 21.28 50.01
C GLN A 144 -15.45 20.02 50.73
N LEU A 145 -15.84 18.99 49.98
CA LEU A 145 -16.18 17.66 50.51
C LEU A 145 -14.97 16.97 51.16
N TRP A 146 -13.78 17.07 50.55
CA TRP A 146 -12.55 16.53 51.12
C TRP A 146 -12.19 17.17 52.47
N ASN A 147 -12.35 18.50 52.59
CA ASN A 147 -12.13 19.19 53.85
C ASN A 147 -13.18 18.83 54.92
N GLN A 148 -14.42 18.56 54.51
CA GLN A 148 -15.45 18.08 55.44
C GLN A 148 -15.20 16.64 55.91
N VAL A 149 -14.69 15.77 55.03
CA VAL A 149 -14.27 14.40 55.37
C VAL A 149 -13.06 14.43 56.30
N GLY A 150 -12.05 15.26 56.03
CA GLY A 150 -10.91 15.44 56.92
C GLY A 150 -11.29 15.98 58.31
N GLY A 151 -12.23 16.93 58.38
CA GLY A 151 -12.77 17.41 59.66
C GLY A 151 -13.62 16.38 60.41
N LEU A 152 -14.21 15.42 59.71
CA LEU A 152 -14.90 14.27 60.30
C LEU A 152 -13.91 13.21 60.79
N GLU A 153 -12.81 12.99 60.07
CA GLU A 153 -11.72 12.10 60.48
C GLU A 153 -10.99 12.62 61.73
N GLU A 154 -10.75 13.94 61.83
CA GLU A 154 -10.21 14.56 63.06
C GLU A 154 -11.16 14.39 64.25
N LYS A 155 -12.47 14.56 64.04
CA LYS A 155 -13.49 14.31 65.09
C LYS A 155 -13.60 12.83 65.47
N LEU A 156 -13.42 11.91 64.52
CA LEU A 156 -13.40 10.47 64.75
C LEU A 156 -12.15 10.03 65.54
N SER A 157 -11.01 10.69 65.28
CA SER A 157 -9.77 10.48 66.05
C SER A 157 -9.86 10.99 67.49
N GLY A 158 -10.59 12.11 67.71
CA GLY A 158 -10.86 12.65 69.04
C GLY A 158 -11.85 11.82 69.87
N LEU A 159 -12.74 11.05 69.23
CA LEU A 159 -13.71 10.16 69.89
C LEU A 159 -13.15 8.76 70.21
N SER A 160 -11.91 8.45 69.80
CA SER A 160 -11.22 7.19 70.11
C SER A 160 -10.76 7.06 71.57
N HIS A 161 -11.01 8.06 72.44
CA HIS A 161 -10.69 8.02 73.87
C HIS A 161 -11.94 8.32 74.73
N GLY A 162 -12.87 7.36 74.79
CA GLY A 162 -13.96 7.39 75.78
C GLY A 162 -15.16 6.54 75.36
N PHE A 163 -15.56 5.60 76.23
CA PHE A 163 -16.66 4.65 76.02
C PHE A 163 -17.95 5.33 75.51
N LEU A 164 -18.42 4.88 74.34
CA LEU A 164 -19.62 5.36 73.68
C LEU A 164 -20.89 4.96 74.46
N SER A 165 -21.76 5.92 74.76
CA SER A 165 -23.07 5.69 75.37
C SER A 165 -24.11 5.22 74.34
N ALA A 166 -25.19 4.57 74.80
CA ALA A 166 -26.22 3.98 73.93
C ALA A 166 -26.88 4.99 72.96
N ASP A 167 -26.99 6.26 73.37
CA ASP A 167 -27.52 7.34 72.53
C ASP A 167 -26.55 7.75 71.41
N GLN A 168 -25.23 7.70 71.65
CA GLN A 168 -24.23 7.98 70.61
C GLN A 168 -24.09 6.81 69.61
N LEU A 169 -24.34 5.59 70.06
CA LEU A 169 -24.40 4.42 69.17
C LEU A 169 -25.65 4.48 68.26
N ALA A 170 -26.75 5.04 68.76
CA ALA A 170 -27.94 5.32 67.94
C ALA A 170 -27.69 6.44 66.92
N GLU A 171 -26.99 7.52 67.30
CA GLU A 171 -26.62 8.60 66.36
C GLU A 171 -25.60 8.13 65.31
N ILE A 172 -24.61 7.32 65.68
CA ILE A 172 -23.66 6.73 64.72
C ILE A 172 -24.38 5.73 63.81
N SER A 173 -25.35 4.97 64.32
CA SER A 173 -26.16 4.08 63.50
C SER A 173 -27.05 4.87 62.54
N ALA A 174 -27.63 5.99 62.98
CA ALA A 174 -28.41 6.88 62.12
C ALA A 174 -27.53 7.57 61.06
N LEU A 175 -26.31 8.01 61.41
CA LEU A 175 -25.37 8.59 60.47
C LEU A 175 -24.87 7.55 59.46
N LYS A 176 -24.66 6.31 59.90
CA LYS A 176 -24.32 5.18 59.05
C LYS A 176 -25.47 4.81 58.11
N GLU A 177 -26.71 4.93 58.56
CA GLU A 177 -27.88 4.81 57.67
C GLU A 177 -27.94 5.94 56.64
N VAL A 178 -27.62 7.19 57.02
CA VAL A 178 -27.56 8.31 56.07
C VAL A 178 -26.42 8.13 55.06
N ILE A 179 -25.25 7.66 55.48
CA ILE A 179 -24.13 7.35 54.59
C ILE A 179 -24.50 6.19 53.67
N LEU A 180 -25.10 5.10 54.19
CA LEU A 180 -25.58 3.99 53.38
C LEU A 180 -26.73 4.38 52.46
N ALA A 181 -27.53 5.39 52.82
CA ALA A 181 -28.57 5.96 51.97
C ALA A 181 -27.98 6.88 50.90
N GLN A 182 -26.92 7.63 51.20
CA GLN A 182 -26.18 8.41 50.20
C GLN A 182 -25.38 7.50 49.25
N GLU A 183 -24.78 6.42 49.75
CA GLU A 183 -24.06 5.44 48.95
C GLU A 183 -25.02 4.62 48.08
N ARG A 184 -26.24 4.34 48.59
CA ARG A 184 -27.36 3.85 47.77
C ARG A 184 -27.80 4.89 46.76
N SER A 185 -27.96 6.16 47.11
CA SER A 185 -28.34 7.21 46.16
C SER A 185 -27.28 7.46 45.08
N ILE A 186 -25.98 7.36 45.42
CA ILE A 186 -24.87 7.42 44.46
C ILE A 186 -24.84 6.15 43.61
N SER A 187 -25.09 4.98 44.20
CA SER A 187 -25.22 3.73 43.44
C SER A 187 -26.45 3.76 42.55
N ASP A 188 -27.56 4.38 42.96
CA ASP A 188 -28.79 4.55 42.21
C ASP A 188 -28.59 5.61 41.12
N LEU A 189 -27.77 6.64 41.35
CA LEU A 189 -27.35 7.61 40.33
C LEU A 189 -26.37 6.99 39.33
N LEU A 190 -25.41 6.20 39.78
CA LEU A 190 -24.51 5.43 38.92
C LEU A 190 -25.28 4.37 38.15
N GLN A 191 -26.26 3.75 38.78
CA GLN A 191 -27.18 2.80 38.17
C GLN A 191 -28.13 3.53 37.22
N ALA A 192 -28.58 4.74 37.50
CA ALA A 192 -29.40 5.56 36.60
C ALA A 192 -28.58 6.13 35.43
N VAL A 193 -27.29 6.45 35.63
CA VAL A 193 -26.34 6.83 34.57
C VAL A 193 -25.96 5.61 33.74
N LYS A 194 -25.82 4.44 34.38
CA LYS A 194 -25.60 3.17 33.72
C LYS A 194 -26.85 2.72 32.98
N GLU A 195 -28.03 2.93 33.52
CA GLU A 195 -29.34 2.69 32.88
C GLU A 195 -29.60 3.73 31.82
N GLN A 196 -29.15 4.98 31.94
CA GLN A 196 -29.18 5.96 30.86
C GLN A 196 -28.16 5.64 29.78
N SER A 197 -26.99 5.11 30.14
CA SER A 197 -25.96 4.61 29.21
C SER A 197 -26.44 3.35 28.52
N GLU A 198 -27.11 2.46 29.24
CA GLU A 198 -27.77 1.26 28.74
C GLU A 198 -29.03 1.62 27.97
N HIS A 199 -29.73 2.72 28.29
CA HIS A 199 -30.88 3.22 27.53
C HIS A 199 -30.43 4.01 26.30
N LEU A 200 -29.27 4.68 26.33
CA LEU A 200 -28.59 5.23 25.16
C LEU A 200 -27.99 4.12 24.32
N ALA A 201 -27.50 3.04 24.93
CA ALA A 201 -27.05 1.84 24.24
C ALA A 201 -28.24 1.04 23.71
N ASP A 202 -29.40 1.05 24.38
CA ASP A 202 -30.65 0.40 23.97
C ASP A 202 -31.40 1.26 22.95
N GLN A 203 -31.26 2.58 22.99
CA GLN A 203 -31.68 3.50 21.92
C GLN A 203 -30.72 3.43 20.76
N LYS A 204 -29.40 3.31 20.98
CA LYS A 204 -28.40 3.04 19.94
C LYS A 204 -28.56 1.63 19.40
N ASN A 205 -29.02 0.68 20.19
CA ASN A 205 -29.36 -0.69 19.76
C ASN A 205 -30.73 -0.72 19.12
N LYS A 206 -31.71 0.11 19.50
CA LYS A 206 -32.99 0.29 18.80
C LYS A 206 -32.81 1.09 17.52
N ILE A 207 -31.86 2.02 17.45
CA ILE A 207 -31.41 2.67 16.23
C ILE A 207 -30.62 1.66 15.42
N LYS A 208 -29.71 0.85 15.99
CA LYS A 208 -29.09 -0.31 15.34
C LYS A 208 -30.07 -1.42 15.03
N HIS A 209 -31.27 -1.47 15.60
CA HIS A 209 -32.31 -2.48 15.41
C HIS A 209 -33.44 -1.95 14.55
N LEU A 210 -33.53 -0.64 14.35
CA LEU A 210 -34.26 0.07 13.31
C LEU A 210 -33.38 0.16 12.07
N GLU A 211 -32.07 0.31 12.20
CA GLU A 211 -31.05 0.14 11.16
C GLU A 211 -30.83 -1.34 10.89
N LYS A 212 -30.84 -2.25 11.86
CA LYS A 212 -30.93 -3.71 11.61
C LYS A 212 -32.35 -4.15 11.32
N LYS A 213 -33.40 -3.35 11.47
CA LYS A 213 -34.71 -3.66 10.87
C LYS A 213 -34.80 -3.07 9.48
N VAL A 214 -34.18 -1.95 9.18
CA VAL A 214 -34.00 -1.46 7.81
C VAL A 214 -33.07 -2.44 7.11
N VAL A 215 -31.89 -2.72 7.66
CA VAL A 215 -30.92 -3.73 7.23
C VAL A 215 -31.47 -5.16 7.33
N LYS A 216 -32.28 -5.63 8.31
CA LYS A 216 -32.99 -6.95 8.26
C LYS A 216 -34.25 -6.93 7.39
N PHE A 217 -34.85 -5.80 7.08
CA PHE A 217 -35.84 -5.70 6.00
C PHE A 217 -35.12 -5.73 4.64
N PHE A 218 -33.80 -5.46 4.64
CA PHE A 218 -32.83 -5.76 3.58
C PHE A 218 -32.04 -7.11 3.77
N THR A 219 -32.11 -7.78 4.94
CA THR A 219 -31.33 -8.98 5.35
C THR A 219 -32.09 -9.86 6.36
N SER A 220 -33.33 -10.22 6.05
CA SER A 220 -34.10 -11.33 6.68
C SER A 220 -34.28 -12.50 5.71
N ALA A 221 -33.30 -12.68 4.82
CA ALA A 221 -32.96 -13.98 4.26
C ALA A 221 -31.61 -14.51 4.78
N LEU A 222 -31.20 -14.11 6.00
CA LEU A 222 -30.07 -14.69 6.77
C LEU A 222 -30.08 -16.24 6.72
N PRO A 223 -29.02 -17.01 7.08
CA PRO A 223 -27.56 -16.82 7.15
C PRO A 223 -26.80 -17.90 6.28
N ASN A 224 -25.63 -17.60 5.73
CA ASN A 224 -24.27 -17.92 6.21
C ASN A 224 -23.90 -19.39 6.53
N THR A 225 -22.77 -19.79 5.91
CA THR A 225 -21.69 -20.69 6.33
C THR A 225 -21.87 -22.22 6.23
N SER A 226 -21.51 -22.75 5.06
CA SER A 226 -20.36 -23.67 4.85
C SER A 226 -19.07 -23.06 5.46
N ASP A 227 -18.07 -23.75 5.99
CA ASP A 227 -17.52 -25.10 5.85
C ASP A 227 -16.84 -25.43 7.20
N CYS A 228 -16.72 -26.67 7.65
CA CYS A 228 -15.65 -27.63 7.35
C CYS A 228 -15.73 -28.62 8.53
N VAL A 229 -15.50 -29.93 8.41
CA VAL A 229 -14.16 -30.49 8.56
C VAL A 229 -14.15 -31.88 7.90
N ASN A 230 -13.20 -32.03 7.00
CA ASN A 230 -12.73 -33.30 6.48
C ASN A 230 -12.17 -34.14 7.66
N THR A 231 -12.81 -35.28 7.86
CA THR A 231 -12.20 -36.60 8.07
C THR A 231 -11.08 -36.75 9.12
N THR A 232 -11.29 -37.78 9.95
CA THR A 232 -10.28 -38.52 10.73
C THR A 232 -10.04 -38.10 12.18
N LEU A 233 -11.13 -37.99 12.95
CA LEU A 233 -11.10 -38.35 14.37
C LEU A 233 -11.96 -39.61 14.57
N LEU A 234 -11.26 -40.74 14.45
CA LEU A 234 -11.35 -41.86 15.38
C LEU A 234 -12.76 -42.42 15.63
N SER A 235 -13.20 -43.39 14.83
CA SER A 235 -12.94 -44.81 15.13
C SER A 235 -13.59 -45.37 16.41
N ILE A 236 -14.64 -44.76 16.97
CA ILE A 236 -15.38 -45.35 18.10
C ILE A 236 -16.82 -45.78 17.77
N TYR A 237 -17.47 -45.29 16.72
CA TYR A 237 -18.81 -45.80 16.36
C TYR A 237 -18.81 -46.92 15.31
N PHE A 238 -17.77 -47.76 15.36
CA PHE A 238 -17.90 -49.14 14.91
C PHE A 238 -18.63 -49.91 16.00
N GLN A 239 -19.98 -49.94 15.94
CA GLN A 239 -20.87 -51.02 16.39
C GLN A 239 -22.30 -50.49 16.51
N LEU A 240 -23.27 -51.29 16.06
CA LEU A 240 -24.73 -51.15 16.21
C LEU A 240 -25.47 -50.38 15.10
N ASN A 241 -25.59 -50.99 13.92
CA ASN A 241 -26.77 -51.81 13.61
C ASN A 241 -26.98 -51.92 12.09
N SER A 242 -26.75 -53.13 11.61
CA SER A 242 -27.28 -53.67 10.37
C SER A 242 -28.80 -53.83 10.47
N ALA A 243 -29.54 -53.39 9.45
CA ALA A 243 -30.75 -54.08 9.02
C ALA A 243 -30.99 -53.83 7.53
N SER A 244 -30.94 -54.93 6.79
CA SER A 244 -31.27 -55.13 5.39
C SER A 244 -32.66 -54.63 5.00
N PHE A 245 -32.81 -54.11 3.77
CA PHE A 245 -34.04 -54.33 3.00
C PHE A 245 -33.72 -54.50 1.51
N GLN A 246 -34.17 -55.62 0.95
CA GLN A 246 -33.93 -56.05 -0.43
C GLN A 246 -34.75 -55.25 -1.43
N GLU A 247 -34.15 -55.04 -2.60
CA GLU A 247 -34.77 -54.52 -3.82
C GLU A 247 -35.92 -55.41 -4.32
N THR A 248 -36.97 -54.77 -4.81
CA THR A 248 -37.70 -55.23 -6.00
C THR A 248 -37.95 -54.01 -6.90
N SER A 249 -37.10 -53.84 -7.92
CA SER A 249 -37.21 -52.77 -8.91
C SER A 249 -37.80 -53.29 -10.21
N SER A 250 -38.92 -52.72 -10.64
CA SER A 250 -39.28 -52.70 -12.07
C SER A 250 -38.49 -51.57 -12.73
N LYS A 251 -37.84 -51.87 -13.86
CA LYS A 251 -36.99 -50.95 -14.63
C LYS A 251 -37.73 -50.52 -15.90
N PHE A 252 -37.65 -49.24 -16.26
CA PHE A 252 -38.16 -48.74 -17.54
C PHE A 252 -37.06 -48.01 -18.32
N SER A 253 -37.15 -48.06 -19.65
CA SER A 253 -36.13 -47.55 -20.57
C SER A 253 -36.70 -46.37 -21.37
N LEU A 254 -36.02 -45.23 -21.30
CA LEU A 254 -36.26 -44.07 -22.17
C LEU A 254 -34.92 -43.66 -22.77
N ASP A 255 -34.84 -43.51 -24.10
CA ASP A 255 -33.62 -43.14 -24.85
C ASP A 255 -32.35 -43.95 -24.54
N GLY A 256 -32.50 -45.25 -24.25
CA GLY A 256 -31.39 -46.18 -24.06
C GLY A 256 -30.77 -46.18 -22.66
N GLU A 257 -31.27 -45.37 -21.72
CA GLU A 257 -30.88 -45.42 -20.31
C GLU A 257 -31.94 -46.09 -19.42
N ILE A 258 -31.48 -46.84 -18.42
CA ILE A 258 -32.31 -47.64 -17.51
C ILE A 258 -32.57 -46.85 -16.22
N TYR A 259 -33.83 -46.47 -16.00
CA TYR A 259 -34.25 -45.75 -14.79
C TYR A 259 -35.04 -46.66 -13.84
N SER A 260 -34.85 -46.47 -12.54
CA SER A 260 -35.64 -47.11 -11.48
C SER A 260 -37.01 -46.43 -11.38
N VAL A 261 -38.09 -47.22 -11.43
CA VAL A 261 -39.47 -46.70 -11.32
C VAL A 261 -39.71 -46.14 -9.90
N PRO A 262 -40.05 -44.84 -9.75
CA PRO A 262 -40.41 -44.28 -8.44
C PRO A 262 -41.78 -44.79 -7.97
N GLY A 263 -42.02 -44.73 -6.64
CA GLY A 263 -43.16 -45.38 -5.99
C GLY A 263 -44.54 -44.93 -6.49
N TYR A 264 -44.68 -43.70 -6.97
CA TYR A 264 -45.97 -43.18 -7.48
C TYR A 264 -46.49 -43.83 -8.77
N LEU A 265 -45.62 -44.46 -9.58
CA LEU A 265 -46.04 -45.20 -10.79
C LEU A 265 -46.50 -46.64 -10.48
N SER A 266 -46.39 -47.10 -9.23
CA SER A 266 -46.70 -48.48 -8.84
C SER A 266 -48.18 -48.78 -8.61
N ASN A 267 -49.07 -47.78 -8.74
CA ASN A 267 -50.51 -47.90 -8.49
C ASN A 267 -51.36 -47.77 -9.77
N PHE A 268 -51.11 -48.57 -10.81
CA PHE A 268 -52.09 -48.74 -11.92
C PHE A 268 -52.12 -50.17 -12.46
N SER A 269 -53.32 -50.58 -12.88
CA SER A 269 -53.88 -51.93 -12.89
C SER A 269 -53.31 -52.96 -13.88
N ASN A 270 -53.60 -54.23 -13.57
CA ASN A 270 -53.20 -55.50 -14.19
C ASN A 270 -53.65 -55.78 -15.66
N ASP A 271 -53.86 -54.76 -16.51
CA ASP A 271 -54.38 -54.99 -17.87
C ASP A 271 -53.70 -54.09 -18.91
N GLY A 272 -52.42 -54.37 -19.21
CA GLY A 272 -51.76 -54.17 -20.53
C GLY A 272 -51.88 -52.82 -21.29
N SER A 273 -52.45 -51.78 -20.71
CA SER A 273 -52.77 -50.51 -21.36
C SER A 273 -52.07 -49.38 -20.60
N PHE A 274 -51.07 -48.75 -21.21
CA PHE A 274 -50.41 -47.55 -20.68
C PHE A 274 -51.43 -46.40 -20.62
N SER A 275 -51.97 -46.10 -19.44
CA SER A 275 -52.70 -44.84 -19.22
C SER A 275 -51.71 -43.68 -19.08
N SER A 276 -52.15 -42.53 -19.54
CA SER A 276 -51.41 -41.32 -19.88
C SER A 276 -50.99 -40.42 -18.71
N ASP A 277 -50.76 -40.95 -17.50
CA ASP A 277 -50.67 -40.10 -16.31
C ASP A 277 -49.24 -39.98 -15.77
N PHE A 278 -48.34 -39.40 -16.58
CA PHE A 278 -47.09 -38.85 -16.05
C PHE A 278 -47.37 -37.48 -15.42
N PRO A 279 -46.75 -37.14 -14.28
CA PRO A 279 -46.89 -35.82 -13.67
C PRO A 279 -46.37 -34.75 -14.63
N ARG A 280 -47.01 -33.58 -14.65
CA ARG A 280 -46.67 -32.50 -15.58
C ARG A 280 -45.36 -31.80 -15.23
N ASP A 281 -45.04 -31.74 -13.94
CA ASP A 281 -43.84 -31.10 -13.41
C ASP A 281 -43.48 -31.70 -12.03
N CYS A 282 -42.37 -31.22 -11.46
CA CYS A 282 -41.92 -31.65 -10.13
C CYS A 282 -42.86 -31.25 -8.99
N GLY A 283 -43.73 -30.25 -9.19
CA GLY A 283 -44.77 -29.88 -8.22
C GLY A 283 -45.85 -30.94 -8.09
N GLU A 284 -46.26 -31.55 -9.21
CA GLU A 284 -47.16 -32.71 -9.20
C GLU A 284 -46.49 -33.96 -8.65
N VAL A 285 -45.21 -34.18 -8.94
CA VAL A 285 -44.41 -35.27 -8.32
C VAL A 285 -44.43 -35.12 -6.79
N PHE A 286 -44.19 -33.91 -6.28
CA PHE A 286 -44.19 -33.64 -4.84
C PHE A 286 -45.58 -33.78 -4.20
N SER A 287 -46.63 -33.36 -4.92
CA SER A 287 -48.03 -33.48 -4.49
C SER A 287 -48.52 -34.92 -4.52
N GLY A 288 -47.97 -35.75 -5.41
CA GLY A 288 -48.18 -37.19 -5.51
C GLY A 288 -47.54 -38.00 -4.37
N GLY A 289 -46.83 -37.35 -3.44
CA GLY A 289 -46.33 -37.97 -2.21
C GLY A 289 -44.81 -38.18 -2.18
N GLU A 290 -44.10 -37.96 -3.30
CA GLU A 290 -42.65 -38.07 -3.32
C GLU A 290 -41.98 -36.91 -2.58
N LYS A 291 -40.92 -37.23 -1.83
CA LYS A 291 -40.17 -36.27 -0.99
C LYS A 291 -38.67 -36.31 -1.19
N SER A 292 -38.16 -37.19 -2.06
CA SER A 292 -36.73 -37.31 -2.34
C SER A 292 -36.34 -36.58 -3.62
N SER A 293 -35.35 -35.68 -3.57
CA SER A 293 -34.84 -35.01 -4.76
C SER A 293 -34.14 -36.00 -5.68
N GLY A 294 -34.31 -35.85 -7.00
CA GLY A 294 -33.76 -36.81 -7.96
C GLY A 294 -34.31 -36.64 -9.37
N LEU A 295 -34.04 -37.62 -10.23
CA LEU A 295 -34.51 -37.64 -11.61
C LEU A 295 -35.91 -38.24 -11.71
N TYR A 296 -36.82 -37.53 -12.37
CA TYR A 296 -38.20 -37.95 -12.53
C TYR A 296 -38.67 -37.76 -13.98
N PRO A 297 -39.43 -38.72 -14.54
CA PRO A 297 -40.11 -38.53 -15.82
C PRO A 297 -41.33 -37.62 -15.63
N VAL A 298 -41.42 -36.58 -16.45
CA VAL A 298 -42.54 -35.65 -16.50
C VAL A 298 -43.12 -35.59 -17.92
N LYS A 299 -44.39 -35.25 -18.03
CA LYS A 299 -45.07 -35.04 -19.32
C LYS A 299 -45.95 -33.79 -19.28
N PRO A 300 -45.37 -32.60 -19.51
CA PRO A 300 -46.12 -31.37 -19.69
C PRO A 300 -47.10 -31.46 -20.87
N ASN A 301 -48.20 -30.70 -20.79
CA ASN A 301 -49.24 -30.68 -21.82
C ASN A 301 -48.66 -30.26 -23.19
N GLY A 302 -48.85 -31.10 -24.22
CA GLY A 302 -48.37 -30.83 -25.57
C GLY A 302 -46.92 -31.28 -25.85
N SER A 303 -46.29 -32.04 -24.95
CA SER A 303 -44.94 -32.60 -25.11
C SER A 303 -44.89 -34.14 -24.98
N GLU A 304 -43.82 -34.74 -25.51
CA GLU A 304 -43.44 -36.12 -25.18
C GLU A 304 -42.90 -36.20 -23.74
N ALA A 305 -42.92 -37.39 -23.13
CA ALA A 305 -42.39 -37.54 -21.78
C ALA A 305 -40.86 -37.41 -21.80
N PHE A 306 -40.29 -36.66 -20.84
CA PHE A 306 -38.85 -36.52 -20.69
C PHE A 306 -38.45 -36.47 -19.21
N VAL A 307 -37.16 -36.67 -18.94
CA VAL A 307 -36.63 -36.68 -17.57
C VAL A 307 -36.16 -35.29 -17.15
N VAL A 308 -36.51 -34.91 -15.93
CA VAL A 308 -36.05 -33.67 -15.27
C VAL A 308 -35.44 -33.98 -13.92
N TYR A 309 -34.60 -33.08 -13.42
CA TYR A 309 -34.17 -33.11 -12.03
C TYR A 309 -35.17 -32.33 -11.16
N CYS A 310 -35.83 -33.03 -10.25
CA CYS A 310 -36.70 -32.43 -9.24
C CYS A 310 -35.91 -32.18 -7.96
N GLU A 311 -35.92 -30.93 -7.52
CA GLU A 311 -35.35 -30.52 -6.25
C GLU A 311 -36.47 -30.17 -5.28
N PHE A 312 -36.58 -30.94 -4.19
CA PHE A 312 -37.54 -30.71 -3.12
C PHE A 312 -36.81 -30.08 -1.94
N THR A 313 -37.23 -28.89 -1.54
CA THR A 313 -36.70 -28.17 -0.38
C THR A 313 -37.84 -27.81 0.57
N ALA A 314 -37.51 -27.20 1.72
CA ALA A 314 -38.52 -26.66 2.63
C ALA A 314 -39.36 -25.54 1.98
N ASP A 315 -38.83 -24.89 0.93
CA ASP A 315 -39.44 -23.73 0.26
C ASP A 315 -40.32 -24.13 -0.93
N GLY A 316 -40.30 -25.40 -1.36
CA GLY A 316 -41.15 -25.90 -2.45
C GLY A 316 -40.51 -27.01 -3.28
N ALA A 317 -41.17 -27.32 -4.39
CA ALA A 317 -40.70 -28.28 -5.39
C ALA A 317 -40.29 -27.55 -6.67
N PHE A 318 -39.06 -27.78 -7.12
CA PHE A 318 -38.47 -27.08 -8.27
C PHE A 318 -38.17 -28.06 -9.39
N THR A 319 -38.59 -27.71 -10.60
CA THR A 319 -38.10 -28.34 -11.84
C THR A 319 -36.85 -27.59 -12.28
N VAL A 320 -35.67 -28.21 -12.16
CA VAL A 320 -34.39 -27.55 -12.47
C VAL A 320 -34.17 -27.50 -13.98
N ILE A 321 -34.06 -26.30 -14.55
CA ILE A 321 -33.87 -26.08 -15.99
C ILE A 321 -32.42 -25.79 -16.40
N GLN A 322 -31.60 -25.30 -15.46
CA GLN A 322 -30.18 -25.03 -15.65
C GLN A 322 -29.45 -25.24 -14.31
N ARG A 323 -28.26 -25.85 -14.36
CA ARG A 323 -27.35 -25.93 -13.20
C ARG A 323 -25.91 -25.68 -13.66
N ARG A 324 -25.20 -24.79 -12.96
CA ARG A 324 -23.74 -24.61 -13.07
C ARG A 324 -23.11 -24.63 -11.67
N GLN A 325 -22.03 -25.37 -11.49
CA GLN A 325 -21.40 -25.63 -10.20
C GLN A 325 -19.86 -25.79 -10.25
N ASP A 326 -19.29 -26.36 -11.31
CA ASP A 326 -17.89 -26.81 -11.36
C ASP A 326 -17.17 -26.59 -12.70
N GLY A 327 -17.87 -26.11 -13.74
CA GLY A 327 -17.32 -25.89 -15.07
C GLY A 327 -17.06 -27.15 -15.88
N SER A 328 -17.64 -28.29 -15.50
CA SER A 328 -17.52 -29.56 -16.24
C SER A 328 -18.19 -29.56 -17.61
N VAL A 329 -19.10 -28.61 -17.87
CA VAL A 329 -19.80 -28.46 -19.16
C VAL A 329 -19.58 -27.06 -19.71
N ASP A 330 -19.14 -26.98 -20.97
CA ASP A 330 -19.07 -25.72 -21.70
C ASP A 330 -20.50 -25.24 -22.05
N PHE A 331 -20.76 -23.94 -21.88
CA PHE A 331 -22.05 -23.33 -22.26
C PHE A 331 -21.91 -22.48 -23.53
N ASN A 332 -20.74 -22.43 -24.18
CA ASN A 332 -20.59 -21.81 -25.49
C ASN A 332 -21.01 -22.77 -26.61
N HIS A 333 -22.31 -22.93 -26.77
CA HIS A 333 -22.92 -23.84 -27.74
C HIS A 333 -23.77 -23.12 -28.81
N PRO A 334 -23.92 -23.72 -30.00
CA PRO A 334 -24.78 -23.17 -31.05
C PRO A 334 -26.26 -23.24 -30.66
N TRP A 335 -27.10 -22.48 -31.36
CA TRP A 335 -28.56 -22.39 -31.12
C TRP A 335 -29.23 -23.76 -30.97
N GLN A 336 -28.91 -24.70 -31.87
CA GLN A 336 -29.51 -26.03 -31.87
C GLN A 336 -29.30 -26.79 -30.56
N SER A 337 -28.10 -26.69 -29.97
CA SER A 337 -27.81 -27.33 -28.68
C SER A 337 -28.61 -26.71 -27.54
N TYR A 338 -28.80 -25.39 -27.56
CA TYR A 338 -29.65 -24.70 -26.59
C TYR A 338 -31.13 -25.04 -26.76
N GLU A 339 -31.57 -25.35 -27.97
CA GLU A 339 -32.93 -25.79 -28.26
C GLU A 339 -33.20 -27.21 -27.74
N ASP A 340 -32.25 -28.14 -27.93
CA ASP A 340 -32.38 -29.56 -27.59
C ASP A 340 -31.98 -29.90 -26.13
N GLY A 341 -31.05 -29.13 -25.56
CA GLY A 341 -30.45 -29.34 -24.24
C GLY A 341 -29.10 -30.06 -24.30
N PHE A 342 -28.27 -29.85 -23.27
CA PHE A 342 -26.94 -30.46 -23.15
C PHE A 342 -26.49 -30.59 -21.69
N GLY A 343 -25.45 -31.39 -21.45
CA GLY A 343 -24.91 -31.66 -20.12
C GLY A 343 -25.54 -32.87 -19.42
N ASN A 344 -25.38 -32.96 -18.10
CA ASN A 344 -25.84 -34.07 -17.29
C ASN A 344 -26.81 -33.59 -16.20
N LEU A 345 -28.03 -34.14 -16.18
CA LEU A 345 -29.09 -33.75 -15.23
C LEU A 345 -28.72 -33.94 -13.75
N ARG A 346 -27.67 -34.69 -13.42
CA ARG A 346 -27.14 -34.85 -12.05
C ARG A 346 -26.03 -33.85 -11.69
N SER A 347 -25.44 -33.16 -12.67
CA SER A 347 -24.37 -32.17 -12.48
C SER A 347 -24.68 -30.88 -13.26
N GLU A 348 -23.79 -30.41 -14.15
CA GLU A 348 -24.02 -29.21 -14.97
C GLU A 348 -24.83 -29.54 -16.23
N PHE A 349 -25.87 -28.76 -16.49
CA PHE A 349 -26.71 -28.95 -17.68
C PHE A 349 -27.55 -27.73 -18.03
N TRP A 350 -28.03 -27.73 -19.27
CA TRP A 350 -29.11 -26.92 -19.80
C TRP A 350 -30.22 -27.84 -20.31
N LEU A 351 -31.45 -27.69 -19.82
CA LEU A 351 -32.54 -28.63 -20.11
C LEU A 351 -32.96 -28.62 -21.59
N GLY A 352 -32.84 -27.48 -22.26
CA GLY A 352 -33.26 -27.27 -23.66
C GLY A 352 -34.53 -26.42 -23.77
N LEU A 353 -34.53 -25.42 -24.66
CA LEU A 353 -35.60 -24.44 -24.79
C LEU A 353 -36.96 -25.06 -25.14
N ARG A 354 -37.01 -26.12 -25.97
CA ARG A 354 -38.25 -26.84 -26.28
C ARG A 354 -38.89 -27.44 -25.03
N LYS A 355 -38.07 -28.09 -24.21
CA LYS A 355 -38.52 -28.74 -22.96
C LYS A 355 -38.93 -27.68 -21.94
N ILE A 356 -38.13 -26.63 -21.77
CA ILE A 356 -38.46 -25.49 -20.90
C ILE A 356 -39.80 -24.88 -21.30
N PHE A 357 -40.00 -24.52 -22.57
CA PHE A 357 -41.25 -23.95 -23.08
C PHE A 357 -42.48 -24.83 -22.81
N SER A 358 -42.34 -26.15 -22.90
CA SER A 358 -43.45 -27.08 -22.61
C SER A 358 -43.87 -27.07 -21.13
N ILE A 359 -42.91 -26.91 -20.21
CA ILE A 359 -43.17 -26.85 -18.75
C ILE A 359 -43.85 -25.54 -18.37
N THR A 360 -43.65 -24.47 -19.14
CA THR A 360 -44.13 -23.12 -18.80
C THR A 360 -45.56 -22.83 -19.29
N GLN A 361 -46.12 -23.66 -20.18
CA GLN A 361 -47.48 -23.50 -20.73
C GLN A 361 -48.64 -23.53 -19.73
N PRO A 362 -48.63 -24.30 -18.62
CA PRO A 362 -49.75 -24.35 -17.69
C PRO A 362 -50.03 -23.03 -16.97
N GLY A 363 -49.06 -22.10 -16.96
CA GLY A 363 -49.12 -20.83 -16.24
C GLY A 363 -49.08 -21.02 -14.71
N GLY A 364 -48.60 -19.99 -13.99
CA GLY A 364 -48.62 -19.96 -12.51
C GLY A 364 -47.35 -20.45 -11.81
N ALA A 365 -46.27 -20.73 -12.53
CA ALA A 365 -44.94 -20.95 -11.95
C ALA A 365 -44.13 -19.65 -11.90
N HIS A 366 -43.21 -19.53 -10.94
CA HIS A 366 -42.29 -18.40 -10.81
C HIS A 366 -40.88 -18.84 -11.25
N LEU A 367 -40.15 -17.98 -11.97
CA LEU A 367 -38.77 -18.25 -12.35
C LEU A 367 -37.88 -17.93 -11.16
N HIS A 368 -37.10 -18.93 -10.72
CA HIS A 368 -36.21 -18.83 -9.58
C HIS A 368 -34.75 -18.94 -10.07
N ILE A 369 -34.01 -17.83 -9.98
CA ILE A 369 -32.59 -17.79 -10.34
C ILE A 369 -31.76 -17.69 -9.07
N GLN A 370 -30.85 -18.65 -8.87
CA GLN A 370 -29.90 -18.65 -7.77
C GLN A 370 -28.47 -18.52 -8.32
N ILE A 371 -27.73 -17.52 -7.86
CA ILE A 371 -26.33 -17.27 -8.24
C ILE A 371 -25.48 -17.26 -6.98
N GLU A 372 -24.29 -17.87 -7.01
CA GLU A 372 -23.33 -17.87 -5.91
C GLU A 372 -22.04 -17.15 -6.34
N ASN A 373 -21.52 -16.26 -5.50
CA ASN A 373 -20.26 -15.57 -5.77
C ASN A 373 -19.04 -16.27 -5.15
N TRP A 374 -17.83 -15.79 -5.44
CA TRP A 374 -16.56 -16.36 -4.94
C TRP A 374 -16.39 -16.34 -3.41
N LYS A 375 -17.28 -15.66 -2.68
CA LYS A 375 -17.35 -15.64 -1.21
C LYS A 375 -18.42 -16.59 -0.67
N GLN A 376 -18.97 -17.47 -1.53
CA GLN A 376 -20.08 -18.38 -1.24
C GLN A 376 -21.40 -17.66 -0.89
N GLU A 377 -21.57 -16.40 -1.31
CA GLU A 377 -22.81 -15.65 -1.08
C GLU A 377 -23.83 -15.98 -2.18
N LYS A 378 -25.02 -16.46 -1.77
CA LYS A 378 -26.12 -16.84 -2.67
C LYS A 378 -27.12 -15.71 -2.84
N TYR A 379 -27.39 -15.35 -4.09
CA TYR A 379 -28.38 -14.37 -4.50
C TYR A 379 -29.54 -15.08 -5.19
N VAL A 380 -30.76 -14.82 -4.71
CA VAL A 380 -31.99 -15.37 -5.27
C VAL A 380 -32.80 -14.27 -5.90
N MET A 381 -33.24 -14.47 -7.14
CA MET A 381 -34.13 -13.57 -7.86
C MET A 381 -35.37 -14.34 -8.31
N LYS A 382 -36.55 -13.75 -8.07
CA LYS A 382 -37.86 -14.30 -8.44
C LYS A 382 -38.55 -13.40 -9.45
N PHE A 383 -39.00 -14.00 -10.55
CA PHE A 383 -39.72 -13.29 -11.59
C PHE A 383 -41.04 -13.98 -11.90
N HIS A 384 -42.09 -13.17 -12.04
CA HIS A 384 -43.20 -13.56 -12.90
C HIS A 384 -42.69 -13.53 -14.32
N TYR A 385 -42.91 -14.61 -15.06
CA TYR A 385 -42.41 -14.72 -16.41
C TYR A 385 -43.48 -15.25 -17.37
N MET A 386 -43.32 -14.87 -18.64
CA MET A 386 -43.99 -15.48 -19.77
C MET A 386 -42.92 -15.81 -20.80
N LEU A 387 -42.92 -17.04 -21.30
CA LEU A 387 -41.97 -17.51 -22.30
C LEU A 387 -42.73 -17.79 -23.59
N ASP A 388 -42.39 -17.09 -24.66
CA ASP A 388 -42.97 -17.29 -25.98
C ASP A 388 -42.39 -18.51 -26.68
N GLY A 389 -43.07 -18.97 -27.74
CA GLY A 389 -42.69 -20.14 -28.50
C GLY A 389 -41.53 -19.94 -29.47
N PRO A 390 -41.19 -20.99 -30.23
CA PRO A 390 -40.12 -20.96 -31.23
C PRO A 390 -40.30 -19.85 -32.29
N ASP A 391 -41.54 -19.53 -32.68
CA ASP A 391 -41.86 -18.50 -33.69
C ASP A 391 -41.46 -17.07 -33.25
N SER A 392 -41.27 -16.86 -31.94
CA SER A 392 -40.81 -15.60 -31.35
C SER A 392 -39.39 -15.71 -30.77
N ASN A 393 -38.60 -16.68 -31.23
CA ASN A 393 -37.23 -16.95 -30.75
C ASN A 393 -37.14 -17.06 -29.21
N TYR A 394 -38.11 -17.73 -28.60
CA TYR A 394 -38.19 -17.94 -27.15
C TYR A 394 -38.05 -16.65 -26.34
N THR A 395 -38.73 -15.59 -26.78
CA THR A 395 -38.74 -14.30 -26.08
C THR A 395 -39.30 -14.46 -24.67
N ILE A 396 -38.55 -14.00 -23.68
CA ILE A 396 -38.94 -14.01 -22.28
C ILE A 396 -39.40 -12.62 -21.86
N HIS A 397 -40.58 -12.57 -21.25
CA HIS A 397 -41.12 -11.38 -20.61
C HIS A 397 -40.99 -11.54 -19.11
N LEU A 398 -40.29 -10.61 -18.46
CA LEU A 398 -40.00 -10.68 -17.04
C LEU A 398 -40.67 -9.52 -16.31
N LYS A 399 -41.36 -9.86 -15.22
CA LYS A 399 -41.87 -8.90 -14.26
C LYS A 399 -41.31 -9.26 -12.88
N PRO A 400 -40.42 -8.43 -12.31
CA PRO A 400 -39.89 -8.68 -10.97
C PRO A 400 -41.02 -8.66 -9.95
N GLU A 401 -40.96 -9.58 -9.00
CA GLU A 401 -41.97 -9.70 -7.94
C GLU A 401 -41.74 -8.70 -6.80
N ASP A 402 -40.49 -8.25 -6.61
CA ASP A 402 -40.10 -7.26 -5.60
C ASP A 402 -39.65 -5.92 -6.22
N LEU A 403 -40.20 -4.81 -5.71
CA LEU A 403 -40.06 -3.45 -6.28
C LEU A 403 -38.78 -2.68 -5.86
N ILE A 404 -37.77 -3.33 -5.26
CA ILE A 404 -36.62 -2.65 -4.63
C ILE A 404 -35.35 -2.65 -5.52
N LEU A 405 -35.53 -2.59 -6.83
CA LEU A 405 -34.40 -2.50 -7.77
C LEU A 405 -34.63 -1.30 -8.69
N ASP A 406 -33.92 -0.20 -8.40
CA ASP A 406 -33.71 0.93 -9.30
C ASP A 406 -32.71 0.54 -10.39
N THR A 407 -33.07 -0.49 -11.16
CA THR A 407 -32.29 -0.99 -12.30
C THR A 407 -33.20 -1.09 -13.50
N ASP A 408 -32.72 -0.53 -14.61
CA ASP A 408 -33.31 -0.55 -15.94
C ASP A 408 -33.28 -1.97 -16.54
N VAL A 409 -33.93 -2.95 -15.88
CA VAL A 409 -34.01 -4.35 -16.33
C VAL A 409 -34.92 -4.38 -17.56
N PRO A 410 -34.44 -4.84 -18.72
CA PRO A 410 -35.28 -4.97 -19.89
C PRO A 410 -36.43 -5.94 -19.58
N THR A 411 -37.67 -5.45 -19.64
CA THR A 411 -38.89 -6.21 -19.34
C THR A 411 -39.21 -7.28 -20.39
N THR A 412 -38.47 -7.31 -21.50
CA THR A 412 -38.65 -8.26 -22.60
C THR A 412 -37.30 -8.50 -23.28
N LEU A 413 -36.89 -9.76 -23.38
CA LEU A 413 -35.59 -10.18 -23.92
C LEU A 413 -35.76 -11.39 -24.84
N GLN A 414 -35.12 -11.36 -26.01
CA GLN A 414 -35.07 -12.52 -26.91
C GLN A 414 -33.89 -13.42 -26.54
N PHE A 415 -34.03 -14.74 -26.70
CA PHE A 415 -32.92 -15.65 -26.47
C PHE A 415 -31.87 -15.48 -27.59
N SER A 416 -30.59 -15.63 -27.28
CA SER A 416 -29.52 -15.48 -28.29
C SER A 416 -28.34 -16.38 -27.98
N THR A 417 -27.64 -16.81 -29.02
CA THR A 417 -26.42 -17.63 -28.97
C THR A 417 -25.34 -17.03 -29.87
N GLN A 418 -24.10 -17.53 -29.83
CA GLN A 418 -23.00 -16.98 -30.64
C GLN A 418 -23.31 -16.93 -32.15
N ASP A 419 -24.11 -17.87 -32.63
CA ASP A 419 -24.50 -18.09 -34.01
C ASP A 419 -25.91 -17.56 -34.36
N HIS A 420 -26.66 -16.99 -33.40
CA HIS A 420 -28.00 -16.46 -33.59
C HIS A 420 -28.21 -15.17 -32.77
N ASP A 421 -28.25 -14.03 -33.46
CA ASP A 421 -28.45 -12.69 -32.90
C ASP A 421 -29.88 -12.19 -33.10
N ASP A 422 -30.60 -12.01 -32.00
CA ASP A 422 -32.00 -11.55 -32.01
C ASP A 422 -32.15 -10.15 -31.37
N GLY A 423 -31.21 -9.25 -31.67
CA GLY A 423 -31.20 -7.89 -31.14
C GLY A 423 -32.37 -7.00 -31.61
N ASN A 424 -33.36 -6.77 -30.75
CA ASN A 424 -34.48 -5.85 -30.98
C ASN A 424 -34.14 -4.35 -30.83
N ARG A 425 -32.88 -3.93 -31.03
CA ARG A 425 -32.47 -2.50 -31.03
C ARG A 425 -31.35 -2.23 -32.04
N PRO A 426 -31.47 -1.25 -32.97
CA PRO A 426 -30.46 -0.95 -34.01
C PRO A 426 -29.08 -0.46 -33.53
N LYS A 427 -28.82 -0.46 -32.21
CA LYS A 427 -27.59 0.01 -31.56
C LYS A 427 -27.20 -0.82 -30.31
N ALA A 428 -27.84 -1.96 -30.04
CA ALA A 428 -27.49 -2.78 -28.89
C ALA A 428 -26.40 -3.83 -29.26
N PRO A 429 -25.38 -4.03 -28.41
CA PRO A 429 -24.34 -5.06 -28.60
C PRO A 429 -24.91 -6.49 -28.62
N HIS A 430 -24.30 -7.38 -29.39
CA HIS A 430 -24.65 -8.79 -29.50
C HIS A 430 -24.19 -9.49 -28.22
N CYS A 431 -25.07 -9.65 -27.23
CA CYS A 431 -24.68 -10.06 -25.87
C CYS A 431 -23.89 -11.39 -25.83
N ALA A 432 -24.23 -12.38 -26.66
CA ALA A 432 -23.50 -13.63 -26.75
C ALA A 432 -22.10 -13.53 -27.43
N ARG A 433 -21.80 -12.44 -28.15
CA ARG A 433 -20.47 -12.13 -28.73
C ARG A 433 -19.68 -11.15 -27.87
N ASP A 434 -20.35 -10.23 -27.21
CA ASP A 434 -19.71 -9.17 -26.42
C ASP A 434 -19.40 -9.60 -24.98
N TYR A 435 -20.04 -10.66 -24.48
CA TYR A 435 -19.79 -11.27 -23.17
C TYR A 435 -19.34 -12.75 -23.24
N THR A 436 -18.45 -13.09 -24.18
CA THR A 436 -17.84 -14.43 -24.24
C THR A 436 -16.85 -14.66 -23.10
N ALA A 437 -16.81 -15.88 -22.53
CA ALA A 437 -15.72 -16.34 -21.68
C ALA A 437 -14.36 -16.15 -22.37
N MET A 438 -13.34 -15.75 -21.58
CA MET A 438 -11.99 -15.41 -22.02
C MET A 438 -11.31 -16.56 -22.77
N GLU A 439 -11.18 -16.46 -24.10
CA GLU A 439 -10.00 -16.95 -24.82
C GLU A 439 -9.57 -15.92 -25.90
N ASP A 440 -8.26 -15.62 -25.91
CA ASP A 440 -7.46 -14.92 -26.91
C ASP A 440 -7.93 -13.55 -27.44
N ARG A 441 -8.60 -12.74 -26.62
CA ARG A 441 -8.64 -11.28 -26.88
C ARG A 441 -7.51 -10.59 -26.11
N PRO A 442 -6.74 -9.69 -26.75
CA PRO A 442 -5.74 -8.91 -26.05
C PRO A 442 -6.44 -8.06 -24.97
N LEU A 443 -5.86 -8.02 -23.77
CA LEU A 443 -6.44 -7.30 -22.64
C LEU A 443 -6.55 -5.81 -22.96
N GLN A 444 -7.73 -5.25 -22.69
CA GLN A 444 -8.01 -3.86 -22.99
C GLN A 444 -7.32 -2.91 -21.98
N VAL A 445 -6.72 -1.84 -22.50
CA VAL A 445 -6.20 -0.73 -21.70
C VAL A 445 -7.26 0.36 -21.62
N LEU A 446 -7.71 0.67 -20.40
CA LEU A 446 -8.67 1.76 -20.15
C LEU A 446 -7.96 2.99 -19.59
N HIS A 447 -8.41 4.17 -20.03
CA HIS A 447 -8.09 5.46 -19.43
C HIS A 447 -9.31 5.94 -18.64
N LEU A 448 -9.15 6.12 -17.33
CA LEU A 448 -10.24 6.47 -16.43
C LEU A 448 -9.97 7.84 -15.80
N GLU A 449 -10.97 8.70 -15.84
CA GLU A 449 -10.94 10.02 -15.18
C GLU A 449 -10.86 9.87 -13.66
N THR A 450 -10.16 10.81 -13.02
CA THR A 450 -9.97 10.88 -11.58
C THR A 450 -9.79 12.32 -11.11
N ALA A 451 -9.90 12.54 -9.80
CA ALA A 451 -9.64 13.83 -9.18
C ALA A 451 -8.38 13.75 -8.29
N PRO A 452 -7.56 14.81 -8.22
CA PRO A 452 -6.33 14.82 -7.43
C PRO A 452 -6.59 14.85 -5.92
N TYR A 453 -5.62 14.39 -5.14
CA TYR A 453 -5.63 14.44 -3.68
C TYR A 453 -4.48 15.35 -3.17
N PRO A 454 -4.74 16.26 -2.21
CA PRO A 454 -3.73 17.19 -1.73
C PRO A 454 -2.71 16.54 -0.77
N ASP A 455 -3.01 15.37 -0.23
CA ASP A 455 -2.30 14.71 0.88
C ASP A 455 -1.41 13.52 0.44
N GLN A 456 -1.17 13.34 -0.86
CA GLN A 456 -0.33 12.27 -1.43
C GLN A 456 1.16 12.63 -1.50
N LYS A 457 1.67 13.33 -0.48
CA LYS A 457 3.10 13.66 -0.38
C LYS A 457 3.86 12.47 0.23
N PRO A 458 4.82 11.84 -0.49
CA PRO A 458 5.68 10.84 0.12
C PRO A 458 6.60 11.48 1.15
N ASP A 459 6.75 10.85 2.30
CA ASP A 459 7.80 11.13 3.26
C ASP A 459 9.13 10.44 2.82
N PRO A 460 10.26 10.60 3.55
CA PRO A 460 11.52 9.96 3.18
C PRO A 460 11.47 8.44 3.01
N ASP A 461 10.50 7.78 3.64
CA ASP A 461 10.29 6.34 3.66
C ASP A 461 8.93 5.94 3.04
N GLY A 462 8.43 6.71 2.07
CA GLY A 462 7.25 6.39 1.26
C GLY A 462 5.97 7.18 1.59
N LEU A 463 4.84 6.82 0.97
CA LEU A 463 3.53 7.35 1.35
C LEU A 463 2.86 6.39 2.34
N ARG A 464 2.71 6.80 3.60
CA ARG A 464 2.04 6.03 4.66
C ARG A 464 0.71 6.66 5.05
N LYS A 465 -0.34 5.84 5.15
CA LYS A 465 -1.68 6.22 5.62
C LYS A 465 -2.35 5.02 6.29
N ASN A 466 -3.38 5.27 7.08
CA ASN A 466 -4.27 4.21 7.55
C ASN A 466 -4.86 3.43 6.36
N VAL A 467 -4.99 2.11 6.50
CA VAL A 467 -5.54 1.20 5.47
C VAL A 467 -6.88 1.71 4.91
N ARG A 468 -7.76 2.23 5.78
CA ARG A 468 -9.08 2.76 5.40
C ARG A 468 -8.99 3.91 4.40
N VAL A 469 -7.90 4.68 4.39
CA VAL A 469 -7.68 5.73 3.40
C VAL A 469 -7.54 5.11 2.01
N PHE A 470 -6.74 4.05 1.86
CA PHE A 470 -6.55 3.38 0.58
C PHE A 470 -7.80 2.62 0.11
N GLN A 471 -8.60 2.09 1.03
CA GLN A 471 -9.83 1.34 0.71
C GLN A 471 -11.03 2.23 0.41
N CYS A 472 -11.28 3.24 1.26
CA CYS A 472 -12.52 4.01 1.23
C CYS A 472 -12.44 5.25 0.34
N LYS A 473 -11.25 5.86 0.17
CA LYS A 473 -11.10 6.99 -0.76
C LYS A 473 -10.99 6.45 -2.19
N ARG A 474 -12.02 6.72 -3.00
CA ARG A 474 -12.08 6.31 -4.41
C ARG A 474 -10.81 6.73 -5.16
N ASN A 475 -10.24 5.81 -5.93
CA ASN A 475 -9.03 6.01 -6.74
C ASN A 475 -7.76 6.45 -5.97
N TYR A 476 -7.75 6.53 -4.64
CA TYR A 476 -6.59 7.04 -3.89
C TYR A 476 -5.30 6.25 -4.21
N LEU A 477 -5.37 4.91 -4.10
CA LEU A 477 -4.27 4.02 -4.47
C LEU A 477 -3.83 4.20 -5.94
N ARG A 478 -4.81 4.23 -6.86
CA ARG A 478 -4.56 4.32 -8.31
C ARG A 478 -3.89 5.62 -8.70
N ASN A 479 -4.34 6.75 -8.13
CA ASN A 479 -3.75 8.07 -8.38
C ASN A 479 -2.26 8.09 -7.99
N PHE A 480 -1.93 7.52 -6.83
CA PHE A 480 -0.55 7.52 -6.35
C PHE A 480 0.35 6.62 -7.20
N ILE A 481 -0.12 5.42 -7.55
CA ILE A 481 0.59 4.50 -8.46
C ILE A 481 0.81 5.14 -9.83
N GLN A 482 -0.23 5.78 -10.41
CA GLN A 482 -0.09 6.49 -11.68
C GLN A 482 0.92 7.63 -11.58
N SER A 483 0.93 8.37 -10.47
CA SER A 483 1.88 9.46 -10.23
C SER A 483 3.32 8.96 -10.21
N ILE A 484 3.56 7.78 -9.63
CA ILE A 484 4.87 7.11 -9.68
C ILE A 484 5.24 6.75 -11.12
N PHE A 485 4.36 6.09 -11.88
CA PHE A 485 4.66 5.76 -13.27
C PHE A 485 4.90 7.01 -14.14
N SER A 486 4.14 8.07 -13.94
CA SER A 486 4.29 9.34 -14.66
C SER A 486 5.53 10.14 -14.25
N SER A 487 6.12 9.83 -13.08
CA SER A 487 7.41 10.39 -12.67
C SER A 487 8.59 9.83 -13.48
N ILE A 488 8.42 8.64 -14.06
CA ILE A 488 9.40 7.96 -14.92
C ILE A 488 9.19 8.44 -16.36
N ASP A 489 10.27 8.82 -17.04
CA ASP A 489 10.19 9.29 -18.42
C ASP A 489 9.62 8.20 -19.33
N LEU A 490 8.69 8.58 -20.21
CA LEU A 490 7.92 7.63 -21.03
C LEU A 490 8.82 6.68 -21.83
N ARG A 491 9.94 7.17 -22.36
CA ARG A 491 10.90 6.37 -23.14
C ARG A 491 11.56 5.28 -22.30
N ASP A 492 11.93 5.61 -21.07
CA ASP A 492 12.61 4.70 -20.16
C ASP A 492 11.63 3.72 -19.51
N ARG A 493 10.35 4.11 -19.40
CA ARG A 493 9.27 3.26 -18.88
C ARG A 493 8.87 2.15 -19.86
N GLN A 494 8.95 2.39 -21.17
CA GLN A 494 8.54 1.39 -22.16
C GLN A 494 9.45 0.16 -22.15
N GLY A 495 8.88 -1.01 -21.88
CA GLY A 495 9.60 -2.29 -21.87
C GLY A 495 10.53 -2.48 -20.68
N CYS A 496 10.50 -1.59 -19.68
CA CYS A 496 11.38 -1.70 -18.51
C CYS A 496 11.01 -2.89 -17.62
N THR A 497 11.94 -3.25 -16.72
CA THR A 497 11.67 -4.18 -15.61
C THR A 497 11.47 -3.38 -14.33
N MET A 498 10.45 -3.73 -13.54
CA MET A 498 10.28 -3.24 -12.16
C MET A 498 10.12 -4.39 -11.18
N VAL A 499 10.47 -4.17 -9.93
CA VAL A 499 10.30 -5.13 -8.83
C VAL A 499 9.09 -4.73 -7.99
N VAL A 500 8.28 -5.69 -7.54
CA VAL A 500 7.16 -5.42 -6.63
C VAL A 500 7.18 -6.45 -5.50
N GLY A 501 7.02 -5.98 -4.27
CA GLY A 501 6.86 -6.85 -3.11
C GLY A 501 6.44 -6.05 -1.89
N GLY A 502 6.16 -6.74 -0.80
CA GLY A 502 5.80 -6.11 0.45
C GLY A 502 6.09 -7.00 1.64
N ASP A 503 5.76 -6.48 2.82
CA ASP A 503 5.99 -7.18 4.08
C ASP A 503 4.89 -8.18 4.46
N GLY A 504 3.85 -8.29 3.64
CA GLY A 504 2.74 -9.20 3.86
C GLY A 504 1.61 -8.64 4.72
N ARG A 505 1.67 -7.36 5.12
CA ARG A 505 0.57 -6.71 5.85
C ARG A 505 -0.75 -6.74 5.08
N TYR A 506 -1.85 -6.57 5.80
CA TYR A 506 -3.19 -6.45 5.23
C TYR A 506 -3.21 -5.43 4.09
N PHE A 507 -3.96 -5.73 3.02
CA PHE A 507 -4.05 -4.97 1.77
C PHE A 507 -2.86 -5.12 0.78
N ASN A 508 -1.78 -5.83 1.15
CA ASN A 508 -0.62 -6.05 0.28
C ASN A 508 -0.99 -6.69 -1.07
N THR A 509 -1.65 -7.84 -1.07
CA THR A 509 -2.04 -8.58 -2.29
C THR A 509 -2.95 -7.76 -3.21
N THR A 510 -3.94 -7.07 -2.64
CA THR A 510 -4.83 -6.15 -3.37
C THR A 510 -4.06 -5.03 -4.06
N ALA A 511 -3.12 -4.40 -3.36
CA ALA A 511 -2.30 -3.34 -3.94
C ALA A 511 -1.38 -3.87 -5.06
N ILE A 512 -0.83 -5.08 -4.92
CA ILE A 512 -0.03 -5.74 -5.98
C ILE A 512 -0.86 -5.92 -7.25
N GLN A 513 -2.10 -6.45 -7.15
CA GLN A 513 -2.95 -6.63 -8.33
C GLN A 513 -3.17 -5.30 -9.06
N VAL A 514 -3.46 -4.22 -8.32
CA VAL A 514 -3.62 -2.88 -8.92
C VAL A 514 -2.32 -2.40 -9.58
N ILE A 515 -1.16 -2.60 -8.93
CA ILE A 515 0.15 -2.24 -9.52
C ILE A 515 0.39 -3.01 -10.82
N VAL A 516 0.09 -4.30 -10.87
CA VAL A 516 0.25 -5.13 -12.08
C VAL A 516 -0.62 -4.58 -13.21
N GLN A 517 -1.90 -4.36 -12.94
CA GLN A 517 -2.86 -3.84 -13.93
C GLN A 517 -2.42 -2.48 -14.49
N MET A 518 -1.92 -1.60 -13.62
CA MET A 518 -1.47 -0.26 -14.01
C MET A 518 -0.09 -0.27 -14.67
N ALA A 519 0.83 -1.15 -14.27
CA ALA A 519 2.15 -1.31 -14.89
C ALA A 519 2.00 -1.75 -16.35
N ALA A 520 1.16 -2.77 -16.58
CA ALA A 520 0.80 -3.27 -17.90
C ALA A 520 0.27 -2.13 -18.80
N ALA A 521 -0.70 -1.37 -18.31
CA ALA A 521 -1.27 -0.21 -19.02
C ALA A 521 -0.20 0.85 -19.32
N ASN A 522 0.67 1.15 -18.36
CA ASN A 522 1.64 2.24 -18.46
C ASN A 522 2.89 1.95 -19.32
N GLY A 523 3.07 0.73 -19.83
CA GLY A 523 4.22 0.43 -20.72
C GLY A 523 5.33 -0.37 -20.09
N VAL A 524 5.22 -0.76 -18.82
CA VAL A 524 6.21 -1.65 -18.19
C VAL A 524 6.23 -2.97 -18.96
N GLY A 525 7.42 -3.50 -19.26
CA GLY A 525 7.56 -4.75 -20.01
C GLY A 525 7.55 -5.98 -19.12
N ARG A 526 8.15 -5.86 -17.92
CA ARG A 526 8.28 -6.97 -16.97
C ARG A 526 8.11 -6.52 -15.52
N LEU A 527 7.34 -7.26 -14.74
CA LEU A 527 7.36 -7.21 -13.28
C LEU A 527 8.02 -8.45 -12.70
N VAL A 528 8.89 -8.26 -11.70
CA VAL A 528 9.43 -9.33 -10.86
C VAL A 528 8.77 -9.21 -9.49
N ILE A 529 8.03 -10.24 -9.08
CA ILE A 529 7.21 -10.21 -7.86
C ILE A 529 7.55 -11.40 -6.99
N GLY A 530 7.65 -11.20 -5.67
CA GLY A 530 7.88 -12.33 -4.76
C GLY A 530 6.65 -13.22 -4.66
N GLN A 531 6.86 -14.51 -4.45
CA GLN A 531 5.78 -15.44 -4.14
C GLN A 531 4.91 -14.91 -2.99
N HIS A 532 3.59 -15.01 -3.13
CA HIS A 532 2.58 -14.43 -2.24
C HIS A 532 2.65 -12.89 -2.09
N GLY A 533 3.44 -12.21 -2.92
CA GLY A 533 3.69 -10.78 -2.79
C GLY A 533 4.67 -10.41 -1.68
N ILE A 534 5.42 -11.38 -1.15
CA ILE A 534 6.34 -11.22 -0.01
C ILE A 534 7.75 -10.97 -0.55
N ILE A 535 8.35 -9.80 -0.32
CA ILE A 535 9.79 -9.55 -0.53
C ILE A 535 10.21 -8.48 0.49
N SER A 536 11.29 -8.72 1.24
CA SER A 536 11.83 -7.74 2.19
C SER A 536 12.41 -6.52 1.48
N THR A 537 12.45 -5.37 2.14
CA THR A 537 13.06 -4.16 1.58
C THR A 537 14.52 -4.39 1.12
N PRO A 538 15.38 -5.08 1.90
CA PRO A 538 16.73 -5.45 1.46
C PRO A 538 16.74 -6.33 0.20
N ALA A 539 15.83 -7.29 0.11
CA ALA A 539 15.73 -8.18 -1.04
C ALA A 539 15.22 -7.46 -2.29
N VAL A 540 14.28 -6.51 -2.18
CA VAL A 540 13.89 -5.65 -3.30
C VAL A 540 15.10 -4.87 -3.82
N SER A 541 15.87 -4.24 -2.94
CA SER A 541 17.09 -3.52 -3.32
C SER A 541 18.10 -4.43 -4.05
N CYS A 542 18.32 -5.64 -3.53
CA CYS A 542 19.16 -6.67 -4.15
C CYS A 542 18.69 -7.04 -5.56
N ILE A 543 17.39 -7.32 -5.73
CA ILE A 543 16.78 -7.76 -6.99
C ILE A 543 16.80 -6.64 -8.03
N ILE A 544 16.51 -5.38 -7.64
CA ILE A 544 16.61 -4.22 -8.53
C ILE A 544 18.02 -4.13 -9.12
N ARG A 545 19.03 -4.21 -8.27
CA ARG A 545 20.46 -4.11 -8.67
C ARG A 545 20.89 -5.28 -9.53
N LYS A 546 20.48 -6.50 -9.17
CA LYS A 546 20.80 -7.74 -9.91
C LYS A 546 20.23 -7.72 -11.32
N PHE A 547 18.95 -7.35 -11.48
CA PHE A 547 18.28 -7.34 -12.78
C PHE A 547 18.37 -6.02 -13.53
N LYS A 548 19.05 -5.01 -12.96
CA LYS A 548 19.10 -3.64 -13.50
C LYS A 548 17.70 -3.10 -13.79
N ALA A 549 16.77 -3.34 -12.87
CA ALA A 549 15.42 -2.83 -12.95
C ALA A 549 15.43 -1.28 -12.85
N ILE A 550 14.44 -0.62 -13.42
CA ILE A 550 14.35 0.86 -13.36
C ILE A 550 13.97 1.35 -11.96
N GLY A 551 13.40 0.47 -11.13
CA GLY A 551 12.97 0.74 -9.77
C GLY A 551 12.07 -0.37 -9.24
N GLY A 552 11.43 -0.12 -8.10
CA GLY A 552 10.49 -1.06 -7.52
C GLY A 552 9.52 -0.45 -6.52
N PHE A 553 8.36 -1.08 -6.38
CA PHE A 553 7.36 -0.77 -5.36
C PHE A 553 7.58 -1.68 -4.16
N ILE A 554 7.63 -1.08 -2.97
CA ILE A 554 7.69 -1.82 -1.71
C ILE A 554 6.46 -1.46 -0.88
N LEU A 555 5.60 -2.44 -0.67
CA LEU A 555 4.32 -2.29 0.01
C LEU A 555 4.52 -2.58 1.50
N THR A 556 4.81 -1.52 2.23
CA THR A 556 5.19 -1.58 3.64
C THR A 556 5.04 -0.21 4.29
N ALA A 557 4.65 -0.21 5.56
CA ALA A 557 4.81 0.93 6.47
C ALA A 557 5.88 0.64 7.55
N SER A 558 6.83 -0.25 7.28
CA SER A 558 7.94 -0.63 8.16
C SER A 558 7.43 -1.01 9.56
N HIS A 559 7.87 -0.30 10.59
CA HIS A 559 7.52 -0.52 11.99
C HIS A 559 6.07 -0.21 12.40
N ASN A 560 5.28 0.45 11.54
CA ASN A 560 3.88 0.78 11.84
C ASN A 560 3.00 -0.50 11.85
N PRO A 561 1.95 -0.55 12.70
CA PRO A 561 1.09 -1.72 12.84
C PRO A 561 0.35 -2.09 11.54
N GLY A 562 0.06 -3.39 11.38
CA GLY A 562 -0.69 -3.95 10.26
C GLY A 562 -2.17 -4.18 10.57
N GLY A 563 -2.86 -4.91 9.70
CA GLY A 563 -4.27 -5.26 9.86
C GLY A 563 -5.25 -4.22 9.30
N PRO A 564 -6.57 -4.51 9.29
CA PRO A 564 -7.60 -3.66 8.69
C PRO A 564 -7.70 -2.25 9.29
N ASP A 565 -7.38 -2.12 10.58
CA ASP A 565 -7.37 -0.83 11.30
C ASP A 565 -5.97 -0.22 11.42
N GLY A 566 -4.94 -0.90 10.92
CA GLY A 566 -3.55 -0.45 10.93
C GLY A 566 -3.19 0.47 9.78
N GLU A 567 -1.90 0.52 9.48
CA GLU A 567 -1.32 1.36 8.44
C GLU A 567 -0.81 0.58 7.24
N PHE A 568 -0.94 1.21 6.07
CA PHE A 568 -0.40 0.74 4.82
C PHE A 568 0.54 1.79 4.23
N GLY A 569 1.58 1.34 3.55
CA GLY A 569 2.57 2.24 2.97
C GLY A 569 3.02 1.78 1.59
N ILE A 570 3.40 2.73 0.76
CA ILE A 570 3.96 2.50 -0.57
C ILE A 570 5.28 3.26 -0.66
N LYS A 571 6.38 2.53 -0.57
CA LYS A 571 7.73 3.01 -0.88
C LYS A 571 8.02 2.82 -2.36
N PHE A 572 8.83 3.73 -2.91
CA PHE A 572 9.32 3.62 -4.28
C PHE A 572 10.85 3.74 -4.29
N ASN A 573 11.49 2.69 -4.80
CA ASN A 573 12.94 2.64 -4.99
C ASN A 573 13.27 2.85 -6.47
N ILE A 574 14.41 3.51 -6.73
CA ILE A 574 14.89 3.81 -8.09
C ILE A 574 15.93 2.78 -8.55
N ALA A 575 16.47 2.96 -9.76
CA ALA A 575 17.33 2.00 -10.44
C ALA A 575 18.61 1.58 -9.68
N ASN A 576 19.14 2.41 -8.77
CA ASN A 576 20.30 2.03 -7.95
C ASN A 576 19.93 1.01 -6.84
N GLY A 577 18.63 0.79 -6.60
CA GLY A 577 18.06 -0.08 -5.59
C GLY A 577 17.64 0.62 -4.30
N GLY A 578 17.87 1.93 -4.16
CA GLY A 578 17.59 2.68 -2.94
C GLY A 578 16.35 3.58 -3.03
N PRO A 579 15.97 4.24 -1.91
CA PRO A 579 14.80 5.10 -1.86
C PRO A 579 14.85 6.23 -2.89
N ALA A 580 13.68 6.61 -3.40
CA ALA A 580 13.57 7.75 -4.30
C ALA A 580 14.14 9.04 -3.67
N PRO A 581 15.02 9.77 -4.38
CA PRO A 581 15.56 11.03 -3.87
C PRO A 581 14.47 12.11 -3.87
N THR A 582 14.69 13.19 -3.11
CA THR A 582 13.72 14.28 -2.95
C THR A 582 13.21 14.86 -4.27
N ALA A 583 14.06 14.97 -5.29
CA ALA A 583 13.63 15.43 -6.61
C ALA A 583 12.56 14.52 -7.26
N VAL A 584 12.66 13.20 -7.05
CA VAL A 584 11.68 12.23 -7.56
C VAL A 584 10.41 12.24 -6.71
N THR A 585 10.52 12.27 -5.37
CA THR A 585 9.33 12.33 -4.49
C THR A 585 8.55 13.63 -4.68
N ASP A 586 9.24 14.76 -4.89
CA ASP A 586 8.60 16.04 -5.20
C ASP A 586 7.91 15.99 -6.57
N LYS A 587 8.53 15.38 -7.59
CA LYS A 587 7.90 15.16 -8.91
C LYS A 587 6.63 14.31 -8.78
N ILE A 588 6.68 13.21 -8.01
CA ILE A 588 5.51 12.36 -7.73
C ILE A 588 4.39 13.19 -7.08
N PHE A 589 4.72 13.98 -6.06
CA PHE A 589 3.74 14.80 -5.35
C PHE A 589 3.13 15.91 -6.22
N GLN A 590 3.92 16.54 -7.10
CA GLN A 590 3.37 17.53 -8.04
C GLN A 590 2.38 16.86 -9.01
N ILE A 591 2.73 15.69 -9.56
CA ILE A 591 1.84 14.94 -10.45
C ILE A 591 0.55 14.53 -9.73
N SER A 592 0.64 14.04 -8.49
CA SER A 592 -0.54 13.60 -7.73
C SER A 592 -1.52 14.73 -7.44
N ARG A 593 -1.04 15.98 -7.39
CA ARG A 593 -1.86 17.17 -7.15
C ARG A 593 -2.57 17.71 -8.40
N SER A 594 -2.16 17.28 -9.58
CA SER A 594 -2.72 17.71 -10.85
C SER A 594 -3.14 16.56 -11.76
N ILE A 595 -3.30 15.35 -11.21
CA ILE A 595 -3.71 14.17 -11.97
C ILE A 595 -5.20 14.24 -12.31
N GLU A 596 -5.52 14.02 -13.59
CA GLU A 596 -6.90 14.05 -14.13
C GLU A 596 -7.35 12.69 -14.65
N GLU A 597 -6.41 11.80 -14.99
CA GLU A 597 -6.69 10.44 -15.47
C GLU A 597 -5.61 9.45 -15.03
N TYR A 598 -5.94 8.16 -15.07
CA TYR A 598 -4.97 7.06 -14.97
C TYR A 598 -5.29 5.94 -15.96
N ALA A 599 -4.26 5.18 -16.33
CA ALA A 599 -4.37 4.04 -17.23
C ALA A 599 -4.33 2.71 -16.45
N ILE A 600 -5.20 1.76 -16.79
CA ILE A 600 -5.32 0.46 -16.11
C ILE A 600 -5.81 -0.65 -17.06
N CYS A 601 -5.43 -1.90 -16.81
CA CYS A 601 -5.99 -3.09 -17.45
C CYS A 601 -6.85 -3.86 -16.43
N PRO A 602 -8.16 -3.57 -16.27
CA PRO A 602 -8.94 -4.08 -15.13
C PRO A 602 -9.12 -5.60 -15.11
N GLU A 603 -9.13 -6.23 -16.28
CA GLU A 603 -9.31 -7.67 -16.44
C GLU A 603 -8.04 -8.47 -16.14
N LEU A 604 -6.88 -7.79 -16.08
CA LEU A 604 -5.61 -8.45 -15.81
C LEU A 604 -5.57 -8.90 -14.34
N THR A 605 -5.46 -10.20 -14.12
CA THR A 605 -5.25 -10.82 -12.82
C THR A 605 -4.02 -11.73 -12.87
N VAL A 606 -3.21 -11.70 -11.82
CA VAL A 606 -2.01 -12.55 -11.69
C VAL A 606 -2.17 -13.53 -10.55
N ASP A 607 -1.74 -14.77 -10.76
CA ASP A 607 -1.55 -15.72 -9.66
C ASP A 607 -0.23 -15.40 -8.94
N LEU A 608 -0.29 -15.02 -7.67
CA LEU A 608 0.89 -14.72 -6.85
C LEU A 608 1.47 -15.98 -6.17
N ILE A 609 0.78 -17.12 -6.23
CA ILE A 609 1.15 -18.35 -5.51
C ILE A 609 2.13 -19.18 -6.33
N THR A 610 1.88 -19.34 -7.62
CA THR A 610 2.69 -20.21 -8.48
C THR A 610 3.95 -19.51 -8.96
N LEU A 611 5.12 -20.07 -8.63
CA LEU A 611 6.41 -19.61 -9.14
C LEU A 611 6.48 -19.73 -10.66
N GLY A 612 7.13 -18.77 -11.31
CA GLY A 612 7.40 -18.81 -12.74
C GLY A 612 6.86 -17.61 -13.51
N LYS A 613 6.83 -17.74 -14.83
CA LYS A 613 6.52 -16.66 -15.76
C LYS A 613 5.06 -16.74 -16.22
N GLN A 614 4.35 -15.62 -16.11
CA GLN A 614 3.01 -15.39 -16.65
C GLN A 614 3.10 -14.27 -17.71
N THR A 615 2.47 -14.47 -18.88
CA THR A 615 2.51 -13.54 -20.01
C THR A 615 1.12 -13.12 -20.41
N PHE A 616 0.96 -11.83 -20.70
CA PHE A 616 -0.32 -11.22 -21.00
C PHE A 616 -0.19 -10.37 -22.26
N ASP A 617 -1.02 -10.65 -23.27
CA ASP A 617 -1.12 -9.83 -24.46
C ASP A 617 -2.03 -8.65 -24.20
N LEU A 618 -1.56 -7.45 -24.53
CA LEU A 618 -2.29 -6.19 -24.32
C LEU A 618 -2.68 -5.59 -25.65
N GLU A 619 -3.84 -4.94 -25.70
CA GLU A 619 -4.32 -4.26 -26.89
C GLU A 619 -3.29 -3.21 -27.34
N ASN A 620 -3.04 -3.14 -28.65
CA ASN A 620 -2.12 -2.17 -29.26
C ASN A 620 -0.66 -2.25 -28.76
N LYS A 621 -0.22 -3.37 -28.18
CA LYS A 621 1.20 -3.62 -27.84
C LYS A 621 1.77 -4.84 -28.56
N PHE A 622 2.90 -4.63 -29.23
CA PHE A 622 3.60 -5.69 -29.98
C PHE A 622 4.32 -6.73 -29.10
N LYS A 623 4.67 -6.39 -27.86
CA LYS A 623 5.34 -7.29 -26.94
C LYS A 623 4.43 -7.61 -25.76
N PRO A 624 4.34 -8.89 -25.34
CA PRO A 624 3.54 -9.27 -24.19
C PRO A 624 4.10 -8.64 -22.91
N PHE A 625 3.21 -8.26 -22.01
CA PHE A 625 3.57 -7.91 -20.65
C PHE A 625 3.90 -9.19 -19.87
N THR A 626 5.01 -9.18 -19.13
CA THR A 626 5.48 -10.36 -18.39
C THR A 626 5.43 -10.10 -16.89
N VAL A 627 4.91 -11.07 -16.14
CA VAL A 627 5.04 -11.12 -14.68
C VAL A 627 5.84 -12.38 -14.32
N GLU A 628 6.89 -12.21 -13.53
CA GLU A 628 7.78 -13.27 -13.08
C GLU A 628 7.64 -13.39 -11.56
N ILE A 629 6.96 -14.46 -11.10
CA ILE A 629 6.83 -14.79 -9.68
C ILE A 629 8.09 -15.54 -9.26
N VAL A 630 8.87 -14.93 -8.37
CA VAL A 630 10.16 -15.45 -7.92
C VAL A 630 10.11 -15.91 -6.48
N GLU A 631 10.99 -16.85 -6.14
CA GLU A 631 11.20 -17.21 -4.75
C GLU A 631 11.81 -15.99 -4.00
N PRO A 632 11.23 -15.59 -2.86
CA PRO A 632 11.52 -14.29 -2.25
C PRO A 632 12.92 -14.16 -1.60
N VAL A 633 13.51 -15.26 -1.16
CA VAL A 633 14.76 -15.30 -0.41
C VAL A 633 15.96 -15.58 -1.32
N GLU A 634 15.80 -16.31 -2.43
CA GLU A 634 16.92 -16.93 -3.15
C GLU A 634 17.95 -15.93 -3.70
N SER A 635 17.50 -14.85 -4.35
CA SER A 635 18.44 -13.85 -4.88
C SER A 635 19.21 -13.13 -3.77
N TYR A 636 18.56 -12.90 -2.63
CA TYR A 636 19.14 -12.26 -1.47
C TYR A 636 20.11 -13.20 -0.72
N ALA A 637 19.74 -14.46 -0.49
CA ALA A 637 20.62 -15.47 0.09
C ALA A 637 21.90 -15.66 -0.74
N ASN A 638 21.78 -15.72 -2.07
CA ASN A 638 22.94 -15.77 -2.96
C ASN A 638 23.87 -14.57 -2.80
N MET A 639 23.33 -13.36 -2.61
CA MET A 639 24.15 -12.18 -2.33
C MET A 639 24.87 -12.33 -0.99
N LEU A 640 24.19 -12.78 0.07
CA LEU A 640 24.79 -12.95 1.40
C LEU A 640 25.90 -14.02 1.42
N ARG A 641 25.75 -15.13 0.67
CA ARG A 641 26.79 -16.16 0.50
C ARG A 641 28.10 -15.58 -0.06
N ASN A 642 28.01 -14.54 -0.88
CA ASN A 642 29.18 -13.87 -1.44
C ASN A 642 29.76 -12.79 -0.50
N ILE A 643 29.07 -12.44 0.58
CA ILE A 643 29.49 -11.41 1.53
C ILE A 643 30.15 -12.03 2.76
N PHE A 644 29.53 -13.08 3.31
CA PHE A 644 29.91 -13.71 4.58
C PHE A 644 30.51 -15.10 4.38
N ASP A 645 31.32 -15.55 5.35
CA ASP A 645 31.81 -16.92 5.41
C ASP A 645 30.73 -17.83 6.02
N PHE A 646 29.90 -18.43 5.16
CA PHE A 646 28.83 -19.33 5.59
C PHE A 646 29.35 -20.61 6.25
N ALA A 647 30.60 -21.02 5.98
CA ALA A 647 31.18 -22.19 6.64
C ALA A 647 31.50 -21.88 8.12
N ALA A 648 32.13 -20.73 8.38
CA ALA A 648 32.40 -20.27 9.74
C ALA A 648 31.10 -20.01 10.54
N LEU A 649 30.10 -19.41 9.89
CA LEU A 649 28.79 -19.18 10.51
C LEU A 649 28.06 -20.50 10.83
N LYS A 650 28.14 -21.47 9.91
CA LYS A 650 27.57 -22.81 10.15
C LYS A 650 28.27 -23.54 11.29
N GLU A 651 29.59 -23.44 11.39
CA GLU A 651 30.34 -23.97 12.54
C GLU A 651 29.91 -23.32 13.86
N LEU A 652 29.71 -21.99 13.86
CA LEU A 652 29.24 -21.25 15.04
C LEU A 652 27.82 -21.66 15.48
N LEU A 653 26.91 -21.96 14.55
CA LEU A 653 25.49 -22.21 14.84
C LEU A 653 25.12 -23.70 14.98
N SER A 654 25.92 -24.60 14.40
CA SER A 654 25.61 -26.04 14.38
C SER A 654 26.78 -26.95 14.80
N GLY A 655 27.96 -26.38 15.07
CA GLY A 655 29.12 -27.12 15.52
C GLY A 655 29.02 -27.65 16.95
N GLN A 656 30.11 -28.28 17.41
CA GLN A 656 30.17 -28.93 18.72
C GLN A 656 29.99 -27.97 19.90
N ASN A 657 30.49 -26.73 19.74
CA ASN A 657 30.38 -25.64 20.71
C ASN A 657 29.47 -24.52 20.21
N HIS A 658 28.36 -24.89 19.54
CA HIS A 658 27.46 -23.90 18.95
C HIS A 658 26.89 -22.94 20.00
N ILE A 659 26.69 -21.69 19.61
CA ILE A 659 25.99 -20.71 20.44
C ILE A 659 24.47 -20.89 20.30
N ARG A 660 23.72 -20.58 21.35
CA ARG A 660 22.26 -20.64 21.30
C ARG A 660 21.69 -19.28 20.91
N ILE A 661 21.00 -19.22 19.78
CA ILE A 661 20.45 -17.97 19.26
C ILE A 661 18.93 -17.94 19.28
N ARG A 662 18.35 -16.73 19.32
CA ARG A 662 16.91 -16.49 19.22
C ARG A 662 16.62 -15.29 18.32
N LEU A 663 15.90 -15.49 17.22
CA LEU A 663 15.69 -14.52 16.17
C LEU A 663 14.19 -14.30 15.96
N ASP A 664 13.73 -13.08 16.28
CA ASP A 664 12.34 -12.67 16.21
C ASP A 664 12.05 -11.89 14.93
N ALA A 665 11.24 -12.47 14.06
CA ALA A 665 10.79 -11.78 12.85
C ALA A 665 9.54 -10.92 13.09
N MET A 666 9.01 -10.88 14.32
CA MET A 666 7.82 -10.10 14.72
C MET A 666 6.63 -10.29 13.78
N HIS A 667 6.43 -11.53 13.31
CA HIS A 667 5.40 -11.90 12.32
C HIS A 667 5.48 -11.14 11.00
N GLY A 668 6.63 -10.51 10.70
CA GLY A 668 6.90 -9.75 9.49
C GLY A 668 7.65 -10.53 8.42
N VAL A 669 8.14 -9.79 7.42
CA VAL A 669 8.66 -10.34 6.17
C VAL A 669 9.92 -11.19 6.34
N VAL A 670 10.68 -11.00 7.41
CA VAL A 670 11.99 -11.65 7.61
C VAL A 670 11.84 -13.13 8.00
N GLY A 671 10.65 -13.57 8.39
CA GLY A 671 10.40 -14.95 8.84
C GLY A 671 10.92 -16.05 7.89
N PRO A 672 10.54 -16.03 6.60
CA PRO A 672 11.08 -16.97 5.60
C PRO A 672 12.60 -16.86 5.41
N TYR A 673 13.18 -15.66 5.57
CA TYR A 673 14.62 -15.43 5.43
C TYR A 673 15.39 -16.05 6.60
N VAL A 674 14.91 -15.89 7.85
CA VAL A 674 15.48 -16.58 9.02
C VAL A 674 15.42 -18.09 8.83
N LYS A 675 14.26 -18.63 8.48
CA LYS A 675 14.08 -20.08 8.32
C LYS A 675 15.01 -20.66 7.25
N LYS A 676 15.03 -20.07 6.05
CA LYS A 676 15.81 -20.60 4.93
C LYS A 676 17.32 -20.40 5.11
N ILE A 677 17.76 -19.23 5.59
CA ILE A 677 19.19 -18.91 5.68
C ILE A 677 19.77 -19.42 7.00
N LEU A 678 19.19 -19.06 8.14
CA LEU A 678 19.78 -19.35 9.45
C LEU A 678 19.49 -20.79 9.88
N CYS A 679 18.28 -21.30 9.66
CA CYS A 679 17.93 -22.66 10.07
C CYS A 679 18.34 -23.71 9.02
N GLU A 680 17.83 -23.62 7.79
CA GLU A 680 18.06 -24.67 6.78
C GLU A 680 19.51 -24.68 6.26
N GLU A 681 20.06 -23.51 5.90
CA GLU A 681 21.38 -23.44 5.28
C GLU A 681 22.53 -23.46 6.31
N LEU A 682 22.47 -22.59 7.33
CA LEU A 682 23.48 -22.45 8.38
C LEU A 682 23.29 -23.43 9.55
N GLY A 683 22.20 -24.19 9.58
CA GLY A 683 22.00 -25.30 10.52
C GLY A 683 21.57 -24.90 11.94
N SER A 684 21.10 -23.66 12.14
CA SER A 684 20.53 -23.26 13.43
C SER A 684 19.28 -24.10 13.74
N PRO A 685 19.07 -24.53 14.99
CA PRO A 685 17.85 -25.23 15.38
C PRO A 685 16.57 -24.45 15.03
N ALA A 686 15.50 -25.16 14.64
CA ALA A 686 14.25 -24.52 14.21
C ALA A 686 13.60 -23.64 15.30
N ASN A 687 13.82 -23.96 16.58
CA ASN A 687 13.35 -23.16 17.71
C ASN A 687 14.12 -21.85 17.91
N SER A 688 15.20 -21.62 17.18
CA SER A 688 15.86 -20.31 17.09
C SER A 688 15.00 -19.28 16.36
N ALA A 689 14.13 -19.70 15.45
CA ALA A 689 13.26 -18.83 14.68
C ALA A 689 11.93 -18.62 15.41
N ILE A 690 11.68 -17.42 15.94
CA ILE A 690 10.43 -17.05 16.61
C ILE A 690 9.63 -16.06 15.76
N ASN A 691 8.30 -16.21 15.79
CA ASN A 691 7.36 -15.37 15.02
C ASN A 691 7.71 -15.29 13.51
N CYS A 692 8.31 -16.34 12.95
CA CYS A 692 8.83 -16.39 11.58
C CYS A 692 7.79 -16.86 10.55
N VAL A 693 6.51 -16.55 10.77
CA VAL A 693 5.44 -16.74 9.78
C VAL A 693 4.82 -15.36 9.56
N PRO A 694 4.92 -14.78 8.35
CA PRO A 694 4.32 -13.50 8.05
C PRO A 694 2.81 -13.51 8.30
N GLN A 695 2.29 -12.48 8.97
CA GLN A 695 0.86 -12.31 9.23
C GLN A 695 0.41 -10.90 8.83
N GLU A 696 -0.82 -10.77 8.31
CA GLU A 696 -1.33 -9.51 7.78
C GLU A 696 -1.46 -8.39 8.83
N ASP A 697 -1.58 -8.76 10.10
CA ASP A 697 -1.66 -7.86 11.25
C ASP A 697 -0.43 -7.98 12.19
N PHE A 698 0.60 -8.70 11.76
CA PHE A 698 1.80 -9.00 12.55
C PHE A 698 1.48 -9.63 13.92
N GLY A 699 0.43 -10.46 14.01
CA GLY A 699 0.01 -11.07 15.28
C GLY A 699 -0.63 -10.07 16.25
N GLY A 700 -1.12 -8.93 15.74
CA GLY A 700 -1.70 -7.85 16.53
C GLY A 700 -0.66 -7.01 17.30
N GLN A 701 0.63 -7.14 16.97
CA GLN A 701 1.73 -6.44 17.63
C GLN A 701 2.36 -5.39 16.69
N LEU A 702 3.09 -4.42 17.26
CA LEU A 702 3.91 -3.52 16.45
C LEU A 702 5.20 -4.22 16.02
N PRO A 703 5.49 -4.33 14.72
CA PRO A 703 6.72 -4.92 14.23
C PRO A 703 7.86 -3.90 14.29
N ASP A 704 8.18 -3.40 15.50
CA ASP A 704 9.25 -2.42 15.74
C ASP A 704 10.28 -3.01 16.72
N PRO A 705 11.53 -3.27 16.30
CA PRO A 705 12.51 -3.99 17.10
C PRO A 705 13.13 -3.07 18.16
N ASN A 706 12.41 -2.84 19.26
CA ASN A 706 12.89 -2.12 20.43
C ASN A 706 12.59 -2.88 21.72
N LEU A 707 13.15 -2.45 22.85
CA LEU A 707 13.03 -3.16 24.13
C LEU A 707 11.58 -3.26 24.65
N SER A 708 10.71 -2.32 24.27
CA SER A 708 9.30 -2.31 24.69
C SER A 708 8.45 -3.26 23.86
N ASN A 709 8.63 -3.25 22.54
CA ASN A 709 7.80 -4.02 21.61
C ASN A 709 8.30 -5.46 21.43
N ALA A 710 9.61 -5.70 21.51
CA ALA A 710 10.19 -7.05 21.49
C ALA A 710 10.35 -7.65 22.90
N ALA A 711 9.35 -7.43 23.77
CA ALA A 711 9.39 -7.85 25.17
C ALA A 711 9.52 -9.37 25.33
N GLU A 712 8.84 -10.17 24.49
CA GLU A 712 8.94 -11.63 24.52
C GLU A 712 10.37 -12.13 24.24
N LEU A 713 11.04 -11.53 23.26
CA LEU A 713 12.45 -11.80 22.99
C LEU A 713 13.31 -11.41 24.18
N LEU A 714 13.10 -10.22 24.75
CA LEU A 714 13.88 -9.74 25.89
C LEU A 714 13.75 -10.67 27.11
N GLU A 715 12.54 -11.11 27.44
CA GLU A 715 12.30 -12.06 28.53
C GLU A 715 12.93 -13.43 28.25
N ALA A 716 12.88 -13.90 27.00
CA ALA A 716 13.60 -15.11 26.60
C ALA A 716 15.12 -14.97 26.79
N MET A 717 15.70 -13.82 26.43
CA MET A 717 17.14 -13.54 26.60
C MET A 717 17.54 -13.41 28.08
N LYS A 718 16.69 -12.80 28.93
CA LYS A 718 16.89 -12.66 30.38
C LYS A 718 16.97 -14.01 31.11
N SER A 719 16.42 -15.08 30.54
CA SER A 719 16.55 -16.44 31.09
C SER A 719 18.00 -16.95 31.16
N GLY A 720 18.93 -16.31 30.43
CA GLY A 720 20.34 -16.72 30.33
C GLY A 720 20.56 -17.98 29.48
N GLN A 721 19.51 -18.52 28.85
CA GLN A 721 19.59 -19.70 27.99
C GLN A 721 20.09 -19.40 26.58
N PHE A 722 20.08 -18.14 26.15
CA PHE A 722 20.50 -17.77 24.80
C PHE A 722 21.69 -16.83 24.90
N ASP A 723 22.66 -17.00 24.00
CA ASP A 723 23.90 -16.24 23.97
C ASP A 723 23.79 -15.03 23.04
N PHE A 724 22.89 -15.09 22.04
CA PHE A 724 22.61 -14.03 21.09
C PHE A 724 21.11 -13.97 20.75
N GLY A 725 20.56 -12.76 20.70
CA GLY A 725 19.17 -12.50 20.32
C GLY A 725 19.09 -11.37 19.30
N ALA A 726 18.12 -11.44 18.38
CA ALA A 726 17.82 -10.31 17.52
C ALA A 726 16.33 -10.23 17.17
N ALA A 727 15.85 -9.01 16.92
CA ALA A 727 14.51 -8.74 16.40
C ALA A 727 14.59 -7.91 15.12
N PHE A 728 13.62 -8.08 14.22
CA PHE A 728 13.51 -7.35 12.95
C PHE A 728 12.19 -6.58 12.86
N ASP A 729 12.16 -5.50 12.07
CA ASP A 729 10.91 -4.79 11.78
C ASP A 729 10.10 -5.42 10.65
N GLY A 730 8.95 -4.83 10.32
CA GLY A 730 7.99 -5.36 9.36
C GLY A 730 8.59 -5.70 8.00
N ASP A 731 9.39 -4.81 7.40
CA ASP A 731 10.04 -5.00 6.10
C ASP A 731 11.50 -5.45 6.16
N GLY A 732 12.05 -5.63 7.35
CA GLY A 732 13.34 -6.29 7.60
C GLY A 732 14.57 -5.43 7.38
N ASP A 733 14.40 -4.11 7.32
CA ASP A 733 15.50 -3.17 7.15
C ASP A 733 16.09 -2.71 8.50
N ARG A 734 15.40 -2.95 9.63
CA ARG A 734 15.91 -2.68 11.00
C ARG A 734 16.27 -3.94 11.76
N ASN A 735 17.14 -3.78 12.76
CA ASN A 735 17.55 -4.85 13.67
C ASN A 735 17.83 -4.34 15.09
N MET A 736 17.33 -5.07 16.09
CA MET A 736 17.82 -4.98 17.47
C MET A 736 18.73 -6.16 17.77
N ILE A 737 19.82 -5.92 18.49
CA ILE A 737 20.79 -6.94 18.91
C ILE A 737 20.81 -7.04 20.44
N LEU A 738 20.69 -8.27 20.93
CA LEU A 738 20.75 -8.62 22.35
C LEU A 738 21.84 -9.66 22.59
N GLY A 739 22.62 -9.46 23.65
CA GLY A 739 23.49 -10.47 24.23
C GLY A 739 22.77 -11.30 25.29
N LYS A 740 23.54 -12.23 25.87
CA LYS A 740 23.11 -13.06 27.00
C LYS A 740 22.54 -12.23 28.16
N ASN A 741 21.59 -12.79 28.89
CA ASN A 741 20.90 -12.14 30.01
C ASN A 741 20.14 -10.85 29.63
N GLY A 742 19.81 -10.66 28.35
CA GLY A 742 19.12 -9.46 27.86
C GLY A 742 20.03 -8.24 27.75
N PHE A 743 21.34 -8.45 27.59
CA PHE A 743 22.31 -7.37 27.39
C PHE A 743 21.99 -6.59 26.10
N PHE A 744 21.56 -5.33 26.24
CA PHE A 744 21.16 -4.51 25.10
C PHE A 744 22.35 -3.86 24.41
N VAL A 745 22.46 -4.06 23.09
CA VAL A 745 23.42 -3.36 22.23
C VAL A 745 22.72 -2.16 21.61
N ASN A 746 23.12 -0.95 22.00
CA ASN A 746 22.58 0.27 21.39
C ASN A 746 22.90 0.30 19.88
N PRO A 747 21.97 0.71 18.99
CA PRO A 747 22.23 0.72 17.54
C PRO A 747 23.44 1.55 17.10
N SER A 748 23.71 2.68 17.76
CA SER A 748 24.88 3.50 17.46
C SER A 748 26.20 2.80 17.82
N ASP A 749 26.18 2.03 18.92
CA ASP A 749 27.31 1.18 19.32
C ASP A 749 27.46 -0.02 18.38
N SER A 750 26.33 -0.60 17.91
CA SER A 750 26.31 -1.74 16.99
C SER A 750 27.11 -1.46 15.72
N VAL A 751 26.85 -0.33 15.05
CA VAL A 751 27.61 0.06 13.84
C VAL A 751 29.08 0.34 14.14
N ALA A 752 29.40 0.92 15.30
CA ALA A 752 30.78 1.17 15.72
C ALA A 752 31.56 -0.12 15.96
N VAL A 753 30.94 -1.13 16.59
CA VAL A 753 31.55 -2.44 16.82
C VAL A 753 31.74 -3.20 15.51
N ILE A 754 30.76 -3.15 14.60
CA ILE A 754 30.90 -3.71 13.26
C ILE A 754 32.06 -3.03 12.53
N ALA A 755 32.17 -1.70 12.58
CA ALA A 755 33.27 -0.95 11.98
C ALA A 755 34.64 -1.36 12.54
N ALA A 756 34.75 -1.55 13.86
CA ALA A 756 36.00 -1.91 14.53
C ALA A 756 36.46 -3.35 14.20
N ASN A 757 35.54 -4.24 13.83
CA ASN A 757 35.80 -5.64 13.50
C ASN A 757 35.53 -5.96 12.02
N ILE A 758 35.39 -4.95 11.17
CA ILE A 758 34.82 -5.09 9.81
C ILE A 758 35.56 -6.09 8.92
N PHE A 759 36.86 -6.26 9.13
CA PHE A 759 37.69 -7.19 8.37
C PHE A 759 37.51 -8.67 8.77
N CYS A 760 36.65 -9.01 9.73
CA CYS A 760 36.23 -10.41 9.91
C CYS A 760 35.24 -10.88 8.84
N ILE A 761 34.67 -9.95 8.06
CA ILE A 761 33.70 -10.23 7.00
C ILE A 761 34.46 -10.26 5.65
N PRO A 762 34.44 -11.39 4.90
CA PRO A 762 35.18 -11.54 3.64
C PRO A 762 34.97 -10.42 2.62
N TYR A 763 33.73 -9.93 2.50
CA TYR A 763 33.40 -8.81 1.61
C TYR A 763 34.34 -7.61 1.76
N PHE A 764 34.57 -7.16 3.00
CA PHE A 764 35.42 -5.99 3.26
C PHE A 764 36.93 -6.30 3.21
N GLN A 765 37.31 -7.56 3.36
CA GLN A 765 38.69 -7.99 3.07
C GLN A 765 39.01 -7.84 1.59
N HIS A 766 38.07 -8.18 0.71
CA HIS A 766 38.24 -8.11 -0.75
C HIS A 766 38.05 -6.69 -1.31
N MET A 767 37.01 -5.98 -0.85
CA MET A 767 36.64 -4.68 -1.39
C MET A 767 37.36 -3.51 -0.71
N GLY A 768 37.93 -3.74 0.48
CA GLY A 768 38.40 -2.68 1.37
C GLY A 768 37.25 -1.86 1.97
N VAL A 769 37.61 -0.82 2.72
CA VAL A 769 36.65 0.08 3.37
C VAL A 769 36.88 1.50 2.87
N ARG A 770 35.90 2.05 2.15
CA ARG A 770 36.02 3.38 1.52
C ARG A 770 35.74 4.53 2.47
N GLY A 771 34.81 4.31 3.39
CA GLY A 771 34.38 5.29 4.38
C GLY A 771 33.28 4.75 5.26
N PHE A 772 33.06 5.44 6.37
CA PHE A 772 31.99 5.22 7.33
C PHE A 772 30.99 6.38 7.28
N ALA A 773 29.73 6.14 7.61
CA ALA A 773 28.77 7.21 7.79
C ALA A 773 27.76 6.90 8.89
N ARG A 774 27.27 7.95 9.54
CA ARG A 774 26.13 7.88 10.44
C ARG A 774 25.25 9.10 10.27
N THR A 775 24.02 9.03 10.75
CA THR A 775 23.16 10.20 10.86
C THR A 775 23.64 11.13 11.96
N MET A 776 23.29 12.41 11.83
CA MET A 776 23.63 13.44 12.81
C MET A 776 23.11 13.12 14.22
N SER A 777 21.93 12.51 14.29
CA SER A 777 21.25 12.10 15.51
C SER A 777 21.84 10.84 16.15
N SER A 778 22.64 10.05 15.41
CA SER A 778 23.36 8.89 15.96
C SER A 778 24.50 9.31 16.88
N SER A 779 24.82 8.46 17.85
CA SER A 779 25.94 8.70 18.77
C SER A 779 27.28 8.78 18.01
N ALA A 780 28.25 9.48 18.58
CA ALA A 780 29.58 9.63 18.00
C ALA A 780 30.50 8.39 18.18
N ALA A 781 29.96 7.23 18.58
CA ALA A 781 30.75 6.01 18.78
C ALA A 781 31.52 5.60 17.51
N LEU A 782 30.88 5.69 16.34
CA LEU A 782 31.48 5.37 15.05
C LEU A 782 32.64 6.32 14.71
N ASP A 783 32.59 7.58 15.15
CA ASP A 783 33.61 8.60 14.92
C ASP A 783 34.92 8.23 15.61
N HIS A 784 34.85 7.70 16.82
CA HIS A 784 36.02 7.24 17.56
C HIS A 784 36.73 6.10 16.82
N VAL A 785 35.97 5.17 16.24
CA VAL A 785 36.50 4.07 15.43
C VAL A 785 37.09 4.59 14.11
N ALA A 786 36.38 5.48 13.41
CA ALA A 786 36.85 6.09 12.17
C ALA A 786 38.18 6.85 12.38
N LYS A 787 38.27 7.62 13.48
CA LYS A 787 39.49 8.36 13.86
C LYS A 787 40.66 7.41 14.16
N ALA A 788 40.42 6.32 14.88
CA ALA A 788 41.46 5.35 15.23
C ALA A 788 41.95 4.56 14.00
N THR A 789 41.05 4.21 13.09
CA THR A 789 41.35 3.47 11.85
C THR A 789 41.83 4.37 10.71
N LYS A 790 41.72 5.69 10.85
CA LYS A 790 42.00 6.71 9.83
C LYS A 790 41.14 6.53 8.56
N ILE A 791 39.93 6.01 8.73
CA ILE A 791 38.93 5.89 7.67
C ILE A 791 38.05 7.15 7.69
N GLN A 792 37.71 7.67 6.52
CA GLN A 792 36.86 8.86 6.41
C GLN A 792 35.48 8.59 7.01
N LEU A 793 34.98 9.52 7.81
CA LEU A 793 33.61 9.52 8.33
C LEU A 793 32.77 10.61 7.65
N TYR A 794 31.50 10.32 7.41
CA TYR A 794 30.49 11.27 6.98
C TYR A 794 29.35 11.33 8.01
N GLU A 795 29.04 12.52 8.53
CA GLU A 795 27.82 12.78 9.30
C GLU A 795 26.76 13.32 8.33
N THR A 796 25.62 12.65 8.22
CA THR A 796 24.56 12.99 7.26
C THR A 796 23.25 13.36 7.96
N PRO A 797 22.31 14.04 7.28
CA PRO A 797 20.94 14.16 7.76
C PRO A 797 20.29 12.78 7.92
N THR A 798 19.25 12.68 8.76
CA THR A 798 18.43 11.47 8.88
C THR A 798 17.79 11.08 7.53
N GLY A 799 17.88 9.80 7.19
CA GLY A 799 17.30 9.23 5.96
C GLY A 799 18.34 8.56 5.06
N TRP A 800 18.07 7.29 4.71
CA TRP A 800 19.03 6.42 4.02
C TRP A 800 19.47 6.91 2.63
N LYS A 801 18.66 7.74 1.96
CA LYS A 801 18.98 8.34 0.65
C LYS A 801 20.30 9.10 0.61
N PHE A 802 20.74 9.70 1.72
CA PHE A 802 22.03 10.41 1.79
C PHE A 802 23.21 9.43 1.75
N PHE A 803 23.10 8.28 2.42
CA PHE A 803 24.07 7.21 2.31
C PHE A 803 24.12 6.63 0.91
N GLY A 804 22.96 6.43 0.26
CA GLY A 804 22.88 5.93 -1.10
C GLY A 804 23.74 6.72 -2.09
N LYS A 805 23.72 8.07 -2.01
CA LYS A 805 24.59 8.93 -2.83
C LYS A 805 26.08 8.71 -2.56
N LEU A 806 26.48 8.61 -1.28
CA LEU A 806 27.87 8.36 -0.90
C LEU A 806 28.35 6.99 -1.37
N MET A 807 27.49 5.97 -1.31
CA MET A 807 27.78 4.62 -1.81
C MET A 807 27.94 4.63 -3.33
N ASP A 808 27.06 5.32 -4.07
CA ASP A 808 27.14 5.45 -5.52
C ASP A 808 28.39 6.22 -5.98
N ALA A 809 28.83 7.20 -5.18
CA ALA A 809 30.08 7.93 -5.41
C ALA A 809 31.34 7.14 -5.01
N GLY A 810 31.21 5.91 -4.50
CA GLY A 810 32.34 5.11 -4.04
C GLY A 810 33.06 5.72 -2.83
N ARG A 811 32.32 6.40 -1.96
CA ARG A 811 32.86 7.07 -0.75
C ARG A 811 32.47 6.38 0.56
N LEU A 812 31.44 5.54 0.53
CA LEU A 812 30.88 4.90 1.72
C LEU A 812 30.82 3.39 1.56
N SER A 813 31.16 2.67 2.64
CA SER A 813 31.10 1.21 2.70
C SER A 813 30.26 0.65 3.84
N LEU A 814 30.24 1.28 5.01
CA LEU A 814 29.42 0.89 6.15
C LEU A 814 28.74 2.13 6.75
N CYS A 815 27.45 2.04 7.02
CA CYS A 815 26.71 3.08 7.69
C CYS A 815 25.64 2.55 8.65
N GLY A 816 25.21 3.42 9.57
CA GLY A 816 24.18 3.10 10.54
C GLY A 816 23.41 4.33 11.00
N GLU A 817 22.24 4.07 11.55
CA GLU A 817 21.30 5.04 12.12
C GLU A 817 20.90 4.54 13.52
N GLU A 818 20.62 5.47 14.43
CA GLU A 818 20.22 5.15 15.81
C GLU A 818 18.87 4.44 15.91
N ASN A 819 18.05 4.54 14.86
CA ASN A 819 16.73 3.93 14.76
C ASN A 819 16.80 2.46 14.33
N PHE A 820 17.76 1.71 14.89
CA PHE A 820 17.98 0.29 14.62
C PHE A 820 18.40 -0.01 13.17
N GLY A 821 18.91 0.99 12.45
CA GLY A 821 19.33 0.87 11.06
C GLY A 821 20.82 0.56 10.91
N THR A 822 21.18 -0.48 10.17
CA THR A 822 22.57 -0.77 9.82
C THR A 822 22.65 -1.36 8.43
N GLY A 823 23.68 -1.02 7.66
CA GLY A 823 23.85 -1.54 6.31
C GLY A 823 25.17 -1.15 5.68
N ALA A 824 25.41 -1.70 4.49
CA ALA A 824 26.63 -1.52 3.73
C ALA A 824 26.30 -1.28 2.25
N ASP A 825 27.34 -1.07 1.44
CA ASP A 825 27.23 -0.76 0.01
C ASP A 825 26.88 -1.96 -0.89
N HIS A 826 26.60 -3.14 -0.31
CA HIS A 826 26.11 -4.32 -1.02
C HIS A 826 24.75 -4.07 -1.68
N ILE A 827 23.89 -3.31 -1.01
CA ILE A 827 22.60 -2.82 -1.49
C ILE A 827 22.50 -1.30 -1.31
N ARG A 828 21.28 -0.73 -1.42
CA ARG A 828 21.01 0.70 -1.19
C ARG A 828 19.88 0.94 -0.20
N GLU A 829 19.67 -0.02 0.70
CA GLU A 829 18.76 0.05 1.84
C GLU A 829 19.50 -0.39 3.10
N LYS A 830 18.91 -0.13 4.27
CA LYS A 830 19.32 -0.80 5.51
C LYS A 830 19.08 -2.31 5.36
N ASP A 831 19.75 -3.11 6.17
CA ASP A 831 19.63 -4.56 6.09
C ASP A 831 19.79 -5.22 7.46
N GLY A 832 18.66 -5.53 8.09
CA GLY A 832 18.63 -6.06 9.45
C GLY A 832 19.26 -7.45 9.55
N LEU A 833 18.96 -8.34 8.60
CA LEU A 833 19.51 -9.70 8.62
C LEU A 833 21.01 -9.70 8.28
N TRP A 834 21.48 -8.81 7.40
CA TRP A 834 22.90 -8.59 7.18
C TRP A 834 23.62 -8.14 8.46
N ALA A 835 23.02 -7.25 9.26
CA ALA A 835 23.62 -6.80 10.52
C ALA A 835 23.74 -7.95 11.53
N VAL A 836 22.76 -8.84 11.58
CA VAL A 836 22.82 -10.07 12.38
C VAL A 836 23.96 -10.98 11.92
N LEU A 837 24.10 -11.22 10.61
CA LEU A 837 25.20 -12.04 10.08
C LEU A 837 26.57 -11.39 10.29
N ALA A 838 26.66 -10.05 10.26
CA ALA A 838 27.86 -9.31 10.61
C ALA A 838 28.25 -9.53 12.08
N TRP A 839 27.29 -9.44 13.00
CA TRP A 839 27.51 -9.74 14.41
C TRP A 839 27.92 -11.20 14.63
N LEU A 840 27.25 -12.16 14.02
CA LEU A 840 27.62 -13.58 14.11
C LEU A 840 29.03 -13.84 13.57
N SER A 841 29.44 -13.15 12.50
CA SER A 841 30.81 -13.22 11.96
C SER A 841 31.85 -12.71 12.98
N ILE A 842 31.53 -11.62 13.68
CA ILE A 842 32.37 -11.08 14.76
C ILE A 842 32.48 -12.08 15.90
N LEU A 843 31.37 -12.70 16.33
CA LEU A 843 31.37 -13.71 17.40
C LEU A 843 32.17 -14.95 17.00
N ALA A 844 32.02 -15.43 15.76
CA ALA A 844 32.81 -16.55 15.23
C ALA A 844 34.32 -16.25 15.24
N PHE A 845 34.70 -15.02 14.84
CA PHE A 845 36.09 -14.59 14.78
C PHE A 845 36.70 -14.33 16.16
N ARG A 846 35.97 -13.62 17.04
CA ARG A 846 36.44 -13.19 18.37
C ARG A 846 36.37 -14.32 19.39
N LYS A 847 35.47 -15.28 19.22
CA LYS A 847 35.17 -16.35 20.20
C LYS A 847 34.87 -15.81 21.60
N GLN A 848 34.13 -14.70 21.63
CA GLN A 848 33.70 -13.98 22.83
C GLN A 848 32.18 -13.83 22.79
N SER A 849 31.58 -13.59 23.95
CA SER A 849 30.18 -13.18 24.06
C SER A 849 29.95 -11.75 23.55
N VAL A 850 28.70 -11.41 23.24
CA VAL A 850 28.31 -10.05 22.83
C VAL A 850 28.74 -9.00 23.87
N GLU A 851 28.52 -9.28 25.16
CA GLU A 851 28.88 -8.37 26.25
C GLU A 851 30.40 -8.17 26.35
N GLU A 852 31.20 -9.24 26.22
CA GLU A 852 32.66 -9.14 26.24
C GLU A 852 33.19 -8.30 25.07
N VAL A 853 32.66 -8.51 23.86
CA VAL A 853 33.01 -7.69 22.68
C VAL A 853 32.70 -6.21 22.94
N MET A 854 31.53 -5.92 23.51
CA MET A 854 31.12 -4.55 23.84
C MET A 854 31.98 -3.90 24.92
N ILE A 855 32.27 -4.63 26.00
CA ILE A 855 33.14 -4.15 27.07
C ILE A 855 34.56 -3.87 26.55
N ASP A 856 35.11 -4.74 25.71
CA ASP A 856 36.41 -4.53 25.07
C ASP A 856 36.39 -3.32 24.13
N HIS A 857 35.30 -3.12 23.39
CA HIS A 857 35.10 -1.93 22.55
C HIS A 857 35.10 -0.65 23.39
N TRP A 858 34.32 -0.60 24.47
CA TRP A 858 34.24 0.57 25.34
C TRP A 858 35.55 0.87 26.07
N LYS A 859 36.33 -0.16 26.45
CA LYS A 859 37.68 0.02 27.01
C LYS A 859 38.64 0.65 25.99
N THR A 860 38.47 0.34 24.71
CA THR A 860 39.38 0.77 23.64
C THR A 860 39.04 2.17 23.12
N TYR A 861 37.76 2.45 22.87
CA TYR A 861 37.30 3.68 22.21
C TYR A 861 36.58 4.65 23.15
N GLY A 862 36.27 4.25 24.38
CA GLY A 862 35.35 4.95 25.25
C GLY A 862 33.90 4.49 25.04
N ARG A 863 33.01 4.85 25.97
CA ARG A 863 31.58 4.56 25.88
C ARG A 863 30.79 5.85 25.62
N ASN A 864 30.06 5.90 24.51
CA ASN A 864 29.13 6.97 24.19
C ASN A 864 27.74 6.59 24.71
N TYR A 865 27.39 7.07 25.91
CA TYR A 865 26.03 6.88 26.42
C TYR A 865 25.03 7.59 25.51
N TYR A 866 23.99 6.88 25.09
CA TYR A 866 22.99 7.36 24.15
C TYR A 866 21.60 6.90 24.58
N THR A 867 20.63 7.79 24.44
CA THR A 867 19.20 7.47 24.56
C THR A 867 18.39 8.41 23.69
N ARG A 868 17.26 7.94 23.16
CA ARG A 868 16.32 8.75 22.37
C ARG A 868 14.97 8.82 23.07
N TYR A 869 14.41 10.02 23.17
CA TYR A 869 13.11 10.29 23.77
C TYR A 869 12.15 10.73 22.68
N ASP A 870 11.15 9.90 22.39
CA ASP A 870 10.15 10.17 21.37
C ASP A 870 8.87 10.70 22.02
N TYR A 871 8.47 11.91 21.64
CA TYR A 871 7.22 12.54 22.04
C TYR A 871 6.24 12.49 20.86
N GLU A 872 5.44 11.43 20.83
CA GLU A 872 4.49 11.16 19.75
C GLU A 872 3.18 11.92 19.96
N ASP A 873 2.42 12.18 18.90
CA ASP A 873 1.12 12.87 18.93
C ASP A 873 1.12 14.21 19.66
N VAL A 874 2.18 15.01 19.45
CA VAL A 874 2.25 16.39 19.91
C VAL A 874 1.58 17.30 18.88
N GLU A 875 0.85 18.32 19.35
CA GLU A 875 0.21 19.31 18.48
C GLU A 875 1.26 20.02 17.61
N ILE A 876 1.03 20.06 16.30
CA ILE A 876 2.03 20.50 15.33
C ILE A 876 2.45 21.95 15.51
N ASP A 877 1.50 22.84 15.82
CA ASP A 877 1.77 24.27 16.00
C ASP A 877 2.66 24.49 17.24
N ILE A 878 2.37 23.79 18.34
CA ILE A 878 3.20 23.80 19.56
C ILE A 878 4.60 23.27 19.27
N ALA A 879 4.71 22.19 18.51
CA ALA A 879 6.01 21.61 18.15
C ALA A 879 6.83 22.56 17.28
N VAL A 880 6.21 23.24 16.31
CA VAL A 880 6.86 24.23 15.45
C VAL A 880 7.35 25.41 16.28
N ASP A 881 6.51 25.99 17.13
CA ASP A 881 6.87 27.13 17.98
C ASP A 881 8.01 26.78 18.96
N LEU A 882 7.96 25.57 19.56
CA LEU A 882 9.03 25.07 20.41
C LEU A 882 10.36 24.99 19.65
N MET A 883 10.37 24.44 18.44
CA MET A 883 11.60 24.30 17.66
C MET A 883 12.16 25.65 17.20
N LEU A 884 11.29 26.60 16.83
CA LEU A 884 11.71 27.96 16.45
C LEU A 884 12.36 28.70 17.64
N ASP A 885 11.75 28.64 18.82
CA ASP A 885 12.31 29.27 20.01
C ASP A 885 13.63 28.62 20.44
N LEU A 886 13.71 27.28 20.36
CA LEU A 886 14.95 26.57 20.63
C LEU A 886 16.05 26.96 19.65
N GLU A 887 15.73 27.09 18.36
CA GLU A 887 16.68 27.54 17.33
C GLU A 887 17.24 28.93 17.67
N VAL A 888 16.40 29.87 18.11
CA VAL A 888 16.85 31.21 18.54
C VAL A 888 17.83 31.11 19.71
N ILE A 889 17.55 30.27 20.70
CA ILE A 889 18.42 30.09 21.87
C ILE A 889 19.78 29.52 21.46
N ILE A 890 19.80 28.46 20.66
CA ILE A 890 21.05 27.74 20.36
C ILE A 890 21.93 28.42 19.32
N THR A 891 21.35 29.28 18.49
CA THR A 891 22.09 30.07 17.49
C THR A 891 22.67 31.36 18.06
N ASP A 892 22.34 31.70 19.31
CA ASP A 892 22.99 32.80 20.02
C ASP A 892 24.49 32.50 20.23
N LYS A 893 25.34 33.44 19.84
CA LYS A 893 26.80 33.30 19.96
C LYS A 893 27.28 33.13 21.39
N ALA A 894 26.51 33.63 22.36
CA ALA A 894 26.78 33.49 23.78
C ALA A 894 26.29 32.16 24.35
N PHE A 895 25.65 31.30 23.56
CA PHE A 895 25.21 29.97 23.99
C PHE A 895 26.38 28.98 24.09
N ALA A 896 27.32 29.02 23.13
CA ALA A 896 28.56 28.28 23.23
C ALA A 896 29.38 28.77 24.44
N GLY A 897 29.88 27.84 25.25
CA GLY A 897 30.55 28.13 26.53
C GLY A 897 29.62 28.36 27.72
N GLN A 898 28.29 28.34 27.54
CA GLN A 898 27.37 28.34 28.69
C GLN A 898 27.55 27.09 29.52
N LYS A 899 27.37 27.23 30.84
CA LYS A 899 27.50 26.14 31.79
C LYS A 899 26.17 25.80 32.42
N PHE A 900 25.84 24.52 32.42
CA PHE A 900 24.64 23.97 33.00
C PHE A 900 25.02 22.96 34.08
N THR A 901 24.47 23.11 35.27
CA THR A 901 24.72 22.20 36.39
C THR A 901 23.49 21.33 36.62
N VAL A 902 23.68 20.01 36.58
CA VAL A 902 22.63 19.01 36.86
C VAL A 902 23.16 18.06 37.93
N GLY A 903 22.56 18.13 39.12
CA GLY A 903 23.09 17.43 40.30
C GLY A 903 24.48 17.96 40.65
N GLU A 904 25.46 17.05 40.78
CA GLU A 904 26.84 17.39 41.14
C GLU A 904 27.76 17.68 39.94
N LYS A 905 27.24 17.56 38.70
CA LYS A 905 28.03 17.72 37.48
C LYS A 905 27.70 19.01 36.76
N THR A 906 28.74 19.73 36.34
CA THR A 906 28.63 20.93 35.49
C THR A 906 29.11 20.58 34.09
N TYR A 907 28.29 20.94 33.10
CA TYR A 907 28.53 20.72 31.68
C TYR A 907 28.67 22.06 31.00
N GLU A 908 29.61 22.17 30.07
CA GLU A 908 29.85 23.37 29.28
C GLU A 908 29.48 23.07 27.82
N VAL A 909 28.71 23.96 27.20
CA VAL A 909 28.31 23.79 25.79
C VAL A 909 29.53 23.96 24.90
N GLU A 910 30.09 22.86 24.41
CA GLU A 910 31.21 22.88 23.46
C GLU A 910 30.76 23.41 22.09
N LYS A 911 29.59 22.94 21.63
CA LYS A 911 29.01 23.30 20.33
C LYS A 911 27.49 23.19 20.38
N ALA A 912 26.81 24.16 19.78
CA ALA A 912 25.41 24.07 19.41
C ALA A 912 25.25 24.65 18.01
N ASP A 913 24.59 23.93 17.12
CA ASP A 913 24.39 24.37 15.75
C ASP A 913 23.07 23.90 15.18
N ASN A 914 22.53 24.70 14.26
CA ASN A 914 21.56 24.23 13.29
C ASN A 914 22.35 23.48 12.22
N PHE A 915 22.35 22.16 12.31
CA PHE A 915 23.15 21.26 11.46
C PHE A 915 22.90 21.57 9.98
N GLU A 916 24.00 21.88 9.31
CA GLU A 916 24.06 22.10 7.88
C GLU A 916 24.89 20.99 7.24
N TYR A 917 24.27 20.23 6.34
CA TYR A 917 24.95 19.21 5.55
C TYR A 917 25.20 19.73 4.15
N THR A 918 26.48 19.83 3.78
CA THR A 918 26.89 20.01 2.38
C THR A 918 27.27 18.65 1.83
N ASP A 919 26.48 18.16 0.88
CA ASP A 919 26.69 16.87 0.23
C ASP A 919 28.04 16.88 -0.52
N PRO A 920 28.99 15.99 -0.17
CA PRO A 920 30.32 15.99 -0.75
C PRO A 920 30.34 15.44 -2.19
N VAL A 921 29.21 14.95 -2.71
CA VAL A 921 29.08 14.42 -4.07
C VAL A 921 28.64 15.51 -5.03
N ASP A 922 27.60 16.26 -4.69
CA ASP A 922 26.97 17.25 -5.61
C ASP A 922 27.00 18.70 -5.09
N GLY A 923 27.50 18.94 -3.87
CA GLY A 923 27.56 20.26 -3.25
C GLY A 923 26.22 20.81 -2.78
N SER A 924 25.14 20.01 -2.83
CA SER A 924 23.83 20.43 -2.34
C SER A 924 23.84 20.63 -0.82
N VAL A 925 23.16 21.68 -0.37
CA VAL A 925 23.13 22.07 1.05
C VAL A 925 21.76 21.78 1.65
N LYS A 926 21.74 21.10 2.79
CA LYS A 926 20.55 20.89 3.63
C LYS A 926 20.74 21.61 4.97
N ARG A 927 19.76 22.44 5.34
CA ARG A 927 19.73 23.29 6.55
C ARG A 927 18.51 22.94 7.41
N ASN A 928 18.44 23.50 8.61
CA ASN A 928 17.29 23.43 9.53
C ASN A 928 17.14 22.06 10.19
N GLN A 929 18.26 21.51 10.67
CA GLN A 929 18.29 20.36 11.58
C GLN A 929 18.92 20.80 12.91
N VAL A 930 18.10 21.26 13.84
CA VAL A 930 18.57 21.74 15.15
C VAL A 930 19.23 20.58 15.90
N LYS A 931 20.53 20.71 16.23
CA LYS A 931 21.26 19.78 17.09
C LYS A 931 21.58 20.46 18.42
N VAL A 932 21.12 19.87 19.51
CA VAL A 932 21.56 20.25 20.86
C VAL A 932 22.35 19.09 21.43
N ALA A 933 23.64 19.27 21.64
CA ALA A 933 24.46 18.30 22.34
C ALA A 933 24.22 18.41 23.86
N ASP A 934 23.91 17.26 24.45
CA ASP A 934 24.05 16.88 25.86
C ASP A 934 22.99 17.27 26.92
N LEU A 935 22.52 16.17 27.53
CA LEU A 935 21.69 15.94 28.72
C LEU A 935 20.21 16.27 28.64
N LEU A 936 19.43 15.21 28.84
CA LEU A 936 17.97 15.22 28.91
C LEU A 936 17.40 16.37 29.75
N ASN A 937 17.92 16.61 30.95
CA ASN A 937 17.40 17.69 31.81
C ASN A 937 17.72 19.09 31.25
N ILE A 938 18.88 19.27 30.63
CA ILE A 938 19.23 20.54 29.97
C ILE A 938 18.33 20.72 28.75
N ALA A 939 18.20 19.69 27.91
CA ALA A 939 17.36 19.72 26.71
C ALA A 939 15.89 19.99 27.04
N LEU A 940 15.33 19.30 28.05
CA LEU A 940 13.94 19.51 28.49
C LEU A 940 13.72 20.91 29.07
N ASN A 941 14.69 21.43 29.84
CA ASN A 941 14.59 22.77 30.43
C ASN A 941 14.74 23.87 29.37
N LEU A 942 15.68 23.72 28.43
CA LEU A 942 15.91 24.69 27.35
C LEU A 942 14.73 24.75 26.38
N SER A 943 14.15 23.61 26.04
CA SER A 943 13.00 23.54 25.14
C SER A 943 11.67 23.90 25.81
N GLN A 944 11.61 23.90 27.15
CA GLN A 944 10.36 24.01 27.92
C GLN A 944 9.30 23.00 27.43
N LEU A 945 9.76 21.82 27.01
CA LEU A 945 8.92 20.84 26.31
C LEU A 945 7.74 20.40 27.18
N ARG A 946 7.95 20.24 28.49
CA ARG A 946 6.90 19.81 29.42
C ARG A 946 5.82 20.86 29.58
N GLU A 947 6.21 22.13 29.76
CA GLU A 947 5.30 23.25 29.93
C GLU A 947 4.51 23.52 28.65
N ARG A 948 5.14 23.40 27.49
CA ARG A 948 4.52 23.67 26.18
C ARG A 948 3.60 22.55 25.71
N THR A 949 4.04 21.30 25.80
CA THR A 949 3.30 20.16 25.27
C THR A 949 2.35 19.52 26.28
N GLY A 950 2.46 19.88 27.57
CA GLY A 950 1.78 19.20 28.66
C GLY A 950 2.28 17.77 28.94
N ARG A 951 3.25 17.26 28.17
CA ARG A 951 3.80 15.91 28.34
C ARG A 951 4.82 15.87 29.47
N THR A 952 4.54 15.13 30.53
CA THR A 952 5.44 14.98 31.69
C THR A 952 6.52 13.92 31.45
N SER A 953 6.29 12.99 30.52
CA SER A 953 7.20 11.89 30.15
C SER A 953 7.16 11.65 28.63
N PRO A 954 8.25 11.09 28.04
CA PRO A 954 8.24 10.66 26.64
C PRO A 954 7.25 9.52 26.41
N THR A 955 6.82 9.35 25.16
CA THR A 955 5.96 8.22 24.75
C THR A 955 6.78 6.96 24.62
N VAL A 956 7.98 7.07 24.01
CA VAL A 956 8.94 5.97 23.85
C VAL A 956 10.33 6.42 24.31
N ILE A 957 11.05 5.51 24.98
CA ILE A 957 12.46 5.66 25.33
C ILE A 957 13.22 4.52 24.67
N THR A 958 14.27 4.87 23.91
CA THR A 958 15.20 3.92 23.30
C THR A 958 16.61 4.09 23.85
#